data_AF-A0A1A9AI67-F1
#
_entry.id   AF-A0A1A9AI67-F1
#
_cell.length_a   1.000
_cell.length_b   1.000
_cell.length_c   1.000
_cell.angle_alpha   90.00
_cell.angle_beta   90.00
_cell.angle_gamma   90.00
#
_symmetry.space_group_name_H-M   'P 1'
#
loop_
_entity.id
_entity.type
_entity.pdbx_description
1 polymer ?
#
loop_
_entity_poly.entity_id
_entity_poly.type
_entity_poly.pdbx_seq_one_letter_code
_entity_poly.pdbx_strand_id
1 'polypeptide(L)'
;MVEAESEKTKVMEKDPYLKLSGVYRFFREFNKKCSTIDDDFNCSSQLSNIKDETKELHIKFLRNIGKLSKPNNYFNKIDNGNNLEKRCIYLKYWLYHKLLSSGIENDDIDILLASVSSQTNYFLNDSYSCKFYKMNKKEIRELTKLYDYFLFYNIHKKYTVIDNKINKSAHCSYIKGIHDLFSKYVNECTKDESHDYCKEFNTYIKSHANDTELSLLIDKCKSDETATELQRKDEDIGESSLKNANNKFNIFGDIALYQQKENDSSTDGYMDNLKNAHQSIRCGKSECKENVKNICEHFIKLFSKLYKIPKKDISDDYPLYLNYWFNKKLKGIDITDAERKEVYEGFRNICSEENKMSILKDKIHYIEDNDYKKMNILYDMYDNYNKIERQEFGTSENVTTEKCLEYSKVCLEKYMEGIKIYYEKGDNQFYDALNVFRILYRNVKGRSKSCTNVTLSKLPQFISLEDLNKQNPKKEIIEECGNLTSNTSVETINGRNIYEDILKDFSEYGKYKKLDEQPIDKTVCTKYCEKCITLDEKYPGIKAFCAKMASNLKNLYSIQNMGGTHLNRCSHLTYWSYDKIMNTLNSSVHNTVDESISSELYNIMLQINSLLPAHEKCIYSFHGNFPKWKEEKDLHDYFENYDSLINVSSYNDTKGKHCNYVNYIYGLYKRHITDCCKCYNDPNVSCDNECPNYFKCDKKYVPNNLLTKFQCQGEKSSKEEKNIFHIAMIDRIVLWITKATNAKAKLSRTSNSDAPSTSETISEIISETTNNESLYDPFYGGMLICFVFLGILLLFFIFYRFTPIGSWFNKNGKKEIIMQNFHEENMNQFLDYDSNYDSNYDPNYDSNYENLNSRRKRIHLNYHPE
;
A
#
# COMPACT_ATOMS: atom_id res chain seq x y z
N MET A 1 -5.26 -36.01 23.34
CA MET A 1 -5.60 -35.90 21.89
C MET A 1 -7.03 -35.37 21.66
N VAL A 2 -8.03 -35.73 22.47
CA VAL A 2 -9.41 -35.20 22.34
C VAL A 2 -9.54 -33.73 22.83
N GLU A 3 -8.77 -33.30 23.82
CA GLU A 3 -8.78 -31.88 24.27
C GLU A 3 -8.14 -30.93 23.23
N ALA A 4 -7.11 -31.39 22.52
CA ALA A 4 -6.43 -30.62 21.47
C ALA A 4 -7.27 -30.42 20.19
N GLU A 5 -8.21 -31.33 19.90
CA GLU A 5 -9.16 -31.18 18.78
C GLU A 5 -10.18 -30.07 19.07
N SER A 6 -10.62 -29.90 20.33
CA SER A 6 -11.63 -28.89 20.70
C SER A 6 -11.09 -27.46 20.79
N GLU A 7 -9.81 -27.29 21.14
CA GLU A 7 -9.13 -25.98 21.13
C GLU A 7 -8.77 -25.55 19.71
N LYS A 8 -8.40 -26.47 18.82
CA LYS A 8 -7.98 -26.16 17.45
C LYS A 8 -9.14 -25.75 16.53
N THR A 9 -10.34 -26.32 16.68
CA THR A 9 -11.52 -25.85 15.92
C THR A 9 -11.90 -24.41 16.27
N LYS A 10 -11.72 -24.00 17.55
CA LYS A 10 -11.90 -22.60 17.98
C LYS A 10 -10.79 -21.66 17.50
N VAL A 11 -9.59 -22.17 17.24
CA VAL A 11 -8.47 -21.41 16.63
C VAL A 11 -8.68 -21.23 15.13
N MET A 12 -9.17 -22.26 14.42
CA MET A 12 -9.44 -22.22 12.98
C MET A 12 -10.65 -21.34 12.61
N GLU A 13 -11.66 -21.22 13.48
CA GLU A 13 -12.76 -20.25 13.30
C GLU A 13 -12.34 -18.79 13.57
N LYS A 14 -11.23 -18.59 14.30
CA LYS A 14 -10.70 -17.26 14.65
C LYS A 14 -9.53 -16.81 13.77
N ASP A 15 -9.02 -17.68 12.90
CA ASP A 15 -7.95 -17.34 11.97
C ASP A 15 -8.49 -16.42 10.82
N PRO A 16 -8.03 -15.16 10.72
CA PRO A 16 -8.44 -14.25 9.64
C PRO A 16 -8.10 -14.78 8.24
N TYR A 17 -7.09 -15.64 8.11
CA TYR A 17 -6.63 -16.22 6.85
C TYR A 17 -7.59 -17.29 6.31
N LEU A 18 -8.30 -18.03 7.18
CA LEU A 18 -9.27 -19.05 6.76
C LEU A 18 -10.56 -18.44 6.19
N LYS A 19 -10.99 -17.28 6.71
CA LYS A 19 -12.15 -16.51 6.22
C LYS A 19 -11.99 -16.00 4.78
N LEU A 20 -10.75 -15.97 4.27
CA LEU A 20 -10.40 -15.49 2.92
C LEU A 20 -10.26 -16.63 1.89
N SER A 21 -10.29 -17.90 2.31
CA SER A 21 -10.13 -19.06 1.43
C SER A 21 -11.32 -19.28 0.47
N GLY A 22 -11.07 -19.88 -0.70
CA GLY A 22 -12.14 -20.30 -1.63
C GLY A 22 -13.14 -21.24 -0.96
N VAL A 23 -12.66 -22.18 -0.15
CA VAL A 23 -13.45 -23.13 0.65
C VAL A 23 -14.46 -22.39 1.54
N TYR A 24 -14.03 -21.36 2.27
CA TYR A 24 -14.91 -20.59 3.15
C TYR A 24 -16.02 -19.84 2.40
N ARG A 25 -15.69 -19.24 1.25
CA ARG A 25 -16.68 -18.56 0.38
C ARG A 25 -17.74 -19.52 -0.13
N PHE A 26 -17.34 -20.73 -0.55
CA PHE A 26 -18.27 -21.78 -0.97
C PHE A 26 -19.12 -22.31 0.20
N PHE A 27 -18.52 -22.58 1.36
CA PHE A 27 -19.24 -23.03 2.55
C PHE A 27 -20.35 -22.04 2.96
N ARG A 28 -20.07 -20.74 2.92
CA ARG A 28 -21.08 -19.70 3.20
C ARG A 28 -22.28 -19.80 2.26
N GLU A 29 -22.04 -20.01 0.97
CA GLU A 29 -23.09 -20.11 -0.04
C GLU A 29 -23.81 -21.46 -0.02
N PHE A 30 -23.12 -22.55 0.33
CA PHE A 30 -23.69 -23.88 0.52
C PHE A 30 -24.60 -23.98 1.74
N ASN A 31 -24.34 -23.17 2.77
CA ASN A 31 -25.14 -23.12 4.00
C ASN A 31 -26.44 -22.31 3.87
N LYS A 32 -26.69 -21.63 2.74
CA LYS A 32 -27.93 -20.88 2.52
C LYS A 32 -29.14 -21.83 2.52
N LYS A 33 -30.25 -21.37 3.10
CA LYS A 33 -31.53 -22.10 3.09
C LYS A 33 -32.05 -22.23 1.65
N CYS A 34 -32.78 -23.30 1.38
CA CYS A 34 -33.52 -23.45 0.13
C CYS A 34 -34.79 -22.59 0.22
N SER A 35 -34.98 -21.65 -0.70
CA SER A 35 -36.19 -20.84 -0.81
C SER A 35 -36.85 -21.10 -2.16
N THR A 36 -38.16 -21.40 -2.16
CA THR A 36 -38.92 -21.67 -3.39
C THR A 36 -39.16 -20.43 -4.27
N ILE A 37 -38.79 -19.24 -3.76
CA ILE A 37 -38.98 -17.95 -4.45
C ILE A 37 -37.72 -17.56 -5.24
N ASP A 38 -36.52 -17.93 -4.77
CA ASP A 38 -35.24 -17.55 -5.40
C ASP A 38 -34.55 -18.71 -6.13
N ASP A 39 -34.95 -19.96 -5.86
CA ASP A 39 -34.34 -21.15 -6.41
C ASP A 39 -35.37 -21.86 -7.33
N ASP A 40 -35.08 -22.03 -8.64
CA ASP A 40 -35.89 -22.86 -9.58
C ASP A 40 -35.88 -24.37 -9.22
N PHE A 41 -35.62 -24.70 -7.95
CA PHE A 41 -35.46 -26.04 -7.42
C PHE A 41 -36.57 -26.31 -6.40
N ASN A 42 -37.24 -27.46 -6.52
CA ASN A 42 -38.26 -27.86 -5.57
C ASN A 42 -37.61 -28.25 -4.23
N CYS A 43 -37.75 -27.41 -3.21
CA CYS A 43 -37.19 -27.59 -1.86
C CYS A 43 -37.88 -28.70 -1.03
N SER A 44 -38.34 -29.79 -1.64
CA SER A 44 -38.94 -30.94 -0.96
C SER A 44 -37.99 -32.14 -0.97
N SER A 45 -37.76 -32.74 0.21
CA SER A 45 -37.01 -33.98 0.36
C SER A 45 -37.98 -35.17 0.33
N GLN A 46 -37.70 -36.19 -0.47
CA GLN A 46 -38.46 -37.45 -0.47
C GLN A 46 -37.95 -38.48 0.56
N LEU A 47 -36.97 -38.11 1.41
CA LEU A 47 -36.47 -39.00 2.47
C LEU A 47 -37.49 -39.15 3.60
N SER A 48 -38.15 -40.30 3.67
CA SER A 48 -39.02 -40.72 4.79
C SER A 48 -38.18 -41.31 5.95
N ASN A 49 -38.66 -41.16 7.18
CA ASN A 49 -38.06 -41.74 8.41
C ASN A 49 -36.66 -41.23 8.82
N ILE A 50 -36.37 -39.94 8.61
CA ILE A 50 -35.11 -39.30 9.06
C ILE A 50 -35.43 -38.05 9.90
N LYS A 51 -34.54 -37.69 10.85
CA LYS A 51 -34.61 -36.44 11.62
C LYS A 51 -34.63 -35.19 10.75
N ASP A 52 -35.24 -34.12 11.28
CA ASP A 52 -35.44 -32.86 10.56
C ASP A 52 -34.12 -32.16 10.18
N GLU A 53 -33.08 -32.30 11.00
CA GLU A 53 -31.75 -31.74 10.74
C GLU A 53 -31.08 -32.40 9.51
N THR A 54 -31.17 -33.72 9.41
CA THR A 54 -30.66 -34.49 8.28
C THR A 54 -31.46 -34.21 7.00
N LYS A 55 -32.79 -34.05 7.12
CA LYS A 55 -33.64 -33.60 6.01
C LYS A 55 -33.24 -32.21 5.51
N GLU A 56 -32.98 -31.26 6.41
CA GLU A 56 -32.53 -29.91 6.04
C GLU A 56 -31.18 -29.96 5.32
N LEU A 57 -30.24 -30.79 5.79
CA LEU A 57 -28.95 -30.99 5.11
C LEU A 57 -29.12 -31.57 3.71
N HIS A 58 -29.98 -32.58 3.54
CA HIS A 58 -30.27 -33.17 2.24
C HIS A 58 -30.87 -32.14 1.27
N ILE A 59 -31.82 -31.32 1.73
CA ILE A 59 -32.42 -30.24 0.93
C ILE A 59 -31.35 -29.23 0.49
N LYS A 60 -30.47 -28.79 1.41
CA LYS A 60 -29.36 -27.88 1.09
C LYS A 60 -28.42 -28.49 0.06
N PHE A 61 -28.06 -29.76 0.22
CA PHE A 61 -27.21 -30.49 -0.71
C PHE A 61 -27.81 -30.53 -2.12
N LEU A 62 -29.08 -30.94 -2.25
CA LEU A 62 -29.77 -31.02 -3.54
C LEU A 62 -29.89 -29.65 -4.21
N ARG A 63 -30.19 -28.60 -3.43
CA ARG A 63 -30.19 -27.21 -3.92
C ARG A 63 -28.81 -26.78 -4.44
N ASN A 64 -27.74 -27.13 -3.73
CA ASN A 64 -26.37 -26.80 -4.14
C ASN A 64 -26.00 -27.53 -5.43
N ILE A 65 -26.34 -28.82 -5.55
CA ILE A 65 -26.19 -29.60 -6.79
C ILE A 65 -26.98 -28.96 -7.93
N GLY A 66 -28.28 -28.70 -7.75
CA GLY A 66 -29.13 -28.14 -8.80
C GLY A 66 -28.63 -26.77 -9.30
N LYS A 67 -28.02 -25.98 -8.41
CA LYS A 67 -27.34 -24.73 -8.78
C LYS A 67 -26.02 -24.96 -9.48
N LEU A 68 -25.27 -25.99 -9.08
CA LEU A 68 -23.98 -26.32 -9.65
C LEU A 68 -24.08 -26.95 -11.05
N SER A 69 -25.17 -27.66 -11.35
CA SER A 69 -25.38 -28.36 -12.64
C SER A 69 -25.89 -27.45 -13.77
N LYS A 70 -26.27 -26.20 -13.50
CA LYS A 70 -26.77 -25.26 -14.53
C LYS A 70 -25.62 -24.62 -15.33
N PRO A 71 -25.74 -24.45 -16.67
CA PRO A 71 -24.66 -23.94 -17.54
C PRO A 71 -24.23 -22.49 -17.23
N ASN A 72 -25.12 -21.65 -16.69
CA ASN A 72 -24.79 -20.33 -16.14
C ASN A 72 -24.86 -20.39 -14.60
N ASN A 73 -23.90 -21.14 -14.03
CA ASN A 73 -23.96 -21.62 -12.65
C ASN A 73 -23.94 -20.45 -11.64
N TYR A 74 -24.88 -20.46 -10.67
CA TYR A 74 -24.97 -19.50 -9.57
C TYR A 74 -23.64 -19.32 -8.81
N PHE A 75 -22.84 -20.37 -8.75
CA PHE A 75 -21.55 -20.37 -8.07
C PHE A 75 -20.42 -19.78 -8.92
N ASN A 76 -20.64 -19.55 -10.24
CA ASN A 76 -19.68 -18.83 -11.08
C ASN A 76 -19.33 -17.49 -10.45
N LYS A 77 -20.24 -16.79 -9.78
CA LYS A 77 -19.92 -15.52 -9.07
C LYS A 77 -18.81 -15.63 -8.00
N ILE A 78 -18.44 -16.84 -7.57
CA ILE A 78 -17.42 -17.10 -6.53
C ILE A 78 -16.04 -17.37 -7.12
N ASP A 79 -15.98 -18.17 -8.18
CA ASP A 79 -14.75 -18.75 -8.75
C ASP A 79 -14.72 -18.78 -10.28
N ASN A 80 -15.76 -18.27 -10.91
CA ASN A 80 -15.71 -17.73 -12.25
C ASN A 80 -15.86 -18.65 -13.45
N GLY A 81 -16.58 -19.74 -13.23
CA GLY A 81 -16.71 -20.80 -14.24
C GLY A 81 -15.49 -21.71 -14.30
N ASN A 82 -14.51 -21.43 -13.45
CA ASN A 82 -13.14 -21.86 -13.59
C ASN A 82 -12.87 -22.94 -12.52
N ASN A 83 -12.89 -24.19 -13.01
CA ASN A 83 -12.63 -25.46 -12.33
C ASN A 83 -13.81 -26.16 -11.59
N LEU A 84 -14.60 -26.95 -12.33
CA LEU A 84 -15.70 -27.81 -11.83
C LEU A 84 -15.25 -28.86 -10.80
N GLU A 85 -14.03 -29.36 -10.92
CA GLU A 85 -13.45 -30.36 -10.02
C GLU A 85 -13.25 -29.79 -8.61
N LYS A 86 -12.73 -28.56 -8.49
CA LYS A 86 -12.61 -27.88 -7.19
C LYS A 86 -13.97 -27.67 -6.52
N ARG A 87 -15.01 -27.32 -7.29
CA ARG A 87 -16.38 -27.20 -6.73
C ARG A 87 -16.89 -28.53 -6.18
N CYS A 88 -16.60 -29.63 -6.87
CA CYS A 88 -16.91 -30.97 -6.40
C CYS A 88 -16.20 -31.27 -5.07
N ILE A 89 -14.89 -31.02 -4.99
CA ILE A 89 -14.09 -31.21 -3.77
C ILE A 89 -14.64 -30.35 -2.62
N TYR A 90 -14.94 -29.07 -2.84
CA TYR A 90 -15.48 -28.19 -1.80
C TYR A 90 -16.86 -28.64 -1.32
N LEU A 91 -17.72 -29.12 -2.23
CA LEU A 91 -19.05 -29.61 -1.88
C LEU A 91 -18.98 -30.90 -1.06
N LYS A 92 -18.09 -31.83 -1.44
CA LYS A 92 -17.81 -33.07 -0.69
C LYS A 92 -17.32 -32.74 0.71
N TYR A 93 -16.29 -31.91 0.79
CA TYR A 93 -15.71 -31.46 2.04
C TYR A 93 -16.75 -30.78 2.94
N TRP A 94 -17.59 -29.91 2.38
CA TRP A 94 -18.73 -29.31 3.08
C TRP A 94 -19.72 -30.35 3.61
N LEU A 95 -20.14 -31.29 2.75
CA LEU A 95 -21.11 -32.32 3.13
C LEU A 95 -20.55 -33.18 4.27
N TYR A 96 -19.31 -33.63 4.18
CA TYR A 96 -18.66 -34.46 5.20
C TYR A 96 -18.53 -33.73 6.53
N HIS A 97 -18.11 -32.46 6.53
CA HIS A 97 -18.11 -31.61 7.73
C HIS A 97 -19.50 -31.49 8.36
N LYS A 98 -20.57 -31.40 7.54
CA LYS A 98 -21.94 -31.37 8.05
C LYS A 98 -22.41 -32.71 8.59
N LEU A 99 -22.08 -33.82 7.96
CA LEU A 99 -22.40 -35.17 8.45
C LEU A 99 -21.71 -35.50 9.79
N LEU A 100 -20.58 -34.86 10.08
CA LEU A 100 -19.86 -34.99 11.35
C LEU A 100 -20.40 -34.08 12.47
N SER A 101 -21.34 -33.16 12.18
CA SER A 101 -21.90 -32.24 13.19
C SER A 101 -22.74 -32.94 14.26
N SER A 102 -22.85 -32.33 15.44
CA SER A 102 -23.67 -32.85 16.55
C SER A 102 -25.16 -32.79 16.16
N GLY A 103 -25.79 -33.95 15.96
CA GLY A 103 -27.22 -34.07 15.61
C GLY A 103 -27.53 -35.22 14.64
N ILE A 104 -26.57 -35.58 13.77
CA ILE A 104 -26.74 -36.60 12.73
C ILE A 104 -26.24 -37.98 13.19
N GLU A 105 -27.13 -38.97 13.21
CA GLU A 105 -26.87 -40.37 13.61
C GLU A 105 -26.25 -41.19 12.48
N ASN A 106 -25.66 -42.35 12.79
CA ASN A 106 -25.00 -43.19 11.78
C ASN A 106 -25.99 -43.70 10.71
N ASP A 107 -27.16 -44.14 11.14
CA ASP A 107 -28.21 -44.65 10.23
C ASP A 107 -28.69 -43.54 9.29
N ASP A 108 -28.81 -42.31 9.80
CA ASP A 108 -29.15 -41.11 9.03
C ASP A 108 -28.07 -40.76 7.97
N ILE A 109 -26.78 -40.93 8.31
CA ILE A 109 -25.66 -40.73 7.37
C ILE A 109 -25.74 -41.76 6.24
N ASP A 110 -25.98 -43.02 6.57
CA ASP A 110 -26.06 -44.11 5.60
C ASP A 110 -27.22 -43.90 4.62
N ILE A 111 -28.39 -43.48 5.12
CA ILE A 111 -29.55 -43.18 4.28
C ILE A 111 -29.28 -41.96 3.39
N LEU A 112 -28.68 -40.88 3.94
CA LEU A 112 -28.37 -39.68 3.17
C LEU A 112 -27.35 -39.97 2.07
N LEU A 113 -26.24 -40.65 2.38
CA LEU A 113 -25.21 -40.99 1.40
C LEU A 113 -25.71 -42.02 0.37
N ALA A 114 -26.60 -42.94 0.76
CA ALA A 114 -27.29 -43.82 -0.20
C ALA A 114 -28.14 -43.01 -1.19
N SER A 115 -28.93 -42.06 -0.70
CA SER A 115 -29.72 -41.14 -1.54
C SER A 115 -28.83 -40.33 -2.48
N VAL A 116 -27.75 -39.77 -1.96
CA VAL A 116 -26.79 -38.97 -2.74
C VAL A 116 -26.05 -39.84 -3.77
N SER A 117 -25.60 -41.04 -3.41
CA SER A 117 -24.89 -41.92 -4.35
C SER A 117 -25.80 -42.49 -5.45
N SER A 118 -27.09 -42.73 -5.16
CA SER A 118 -28.06 -43.27 -6.13
C SER A 118 -28.44 -42.30 -7.25
N GLN A 119 -28.21 -40.99 -7.07
CA GLN A 119 -28.52 -39.95 -8.05
C GLN A 119 -27.35 -39.75 -9.05
N THR A 120 -26.83 -40.85 -9.59
CA THR A 120 -25.56 -40.95 -10.33
C THR A 120 -25.21 -39.76 -11.24
N ASN A 121 -23.96 -39.25 -11.09
CA ASN A 121 -23.27 -38.20 -11.85
C ASN A 121 -23.96 -36.82 -11.88
N TYR A 122 -23.61 -35.98 -10.91
CA TYR A 122 -24.21 -34.65 -10.74
C TYR A 122 -23.74 -33.58 -11.73
N PHE A 123 -22.54 -33.75 -12.29
CA PHE A 123 -22.02 -32.93 -13.38
C PHE A 123 -21.74 -33.89 -14.53
N LEU A 124 -22.55 -33.86 -15.57
CA LEU A 124 -22.26 -34.50 -16.85
C LEU A 124 -21.97 -33.38 -17.84
N ASN A 125 -20.71 -32.99 -17.91
CA ASN A 125 -20.16 -32.49 -19.16
C ASN A 125 -19.20 -33.57 -19.68
N ASP A 126 -18.93 -33.63 -20.98
CA ASP A 126 -18.17 -34.72 -21.61
C ASP A 126 -16.74 -34.96 -21.04
N SER A 127 -16.29 -34.16 -20.06
CA SER A 127 -14.94 -34.14 -19.50
C SER A 127 -14.78 -34.44 -17.99
N TYR A 128 -15.81 -34.44 -17.13
CA TYR A 128 -15.64 -34.64 -15.67
C TYR A 128 -16.91 -35.12 -14.93
N SER A 129 -16.78 -36.05 -13.97
CA SER A 129 -17.90 -36.54 -13.14
C SER A 129 -17.63 -36.40 -11.62
N CYS A 130 -18.52 -35.74 -10.90
CA CYS A 130 -18.50 -35.65 -9.43
C CYS A 130 -19.38 -36.74 -8.81
N LYS A 131 -18.76 -37.80 -8.31
CA LYS A 131 -19.43 -38.97 -7.71
C LYS A 131 -19.31 -38.91 -6.20
N PHE A 132 -20.34 -39.35 -5.50
CA PHE A 132 -20.33 -39.49 -4.05
C PHE A 132 -20.44 -40.97 -3.70
N TYR A 133 -19.59 -41.43 -2.80
CA TYR A 133 -19.48 -42.83 -2.43
C TYR A 133 -20.08 -43.09 -1.04
N LYS A 134 -20.55 -44.31 -0.81
CA LYS A 134 -21.12 -44.69 0.47
C LYS A 134 -19.99 -44.93 1.47
N MET A 135 -20.02 -44.20 2.59
CA MET A 135 -18.99 -44.30 3.62
C MET A 135 -19.62 -44.20 5.00
N ASN A 136 -19.09 -44.95 5.97
CA ASN A 136 -19.53 -44.84 7.35
C ASN A 136 -18.92 -43.60 8.04
N LYS A 137 -19.46 -43.22 9.20
CA LYS A 137 -19.02 -42.02 9.94
C LYS A 137 -17.52 -42.02 10.30
N LYS A 138 -16.92 -43.19 10.51
CA LYS A 138 -15.48 -43.32 10.80
C LYS A 138 -14.65 -42.99 9.57
N GLU A 139 -15.00 -43.57 8.42
CA GLU A 139 -14.34 -43.29 7.13
C GLU A 139 -14.47 -41.81 6.75
N ILE A 140 -15.66 -41.23 6.91
CA ILE A 140 -15.90 -39.80 6.66
C ILE A 140 -15.00 -38.94 7.54
N ARG A 141 -14.86 -39.28 8.83
CA ARG A 141 -14.00 -38.55 9.76
C ARG A 141 -12.53 -38.64 9.37
N GLU A 142 -12.05 -39.82 9.00
CA GLU A 142 -10.66 -40.03 8.57
C GLU A 142 -10.36 -39.27 7.26
N LEU A 143 -11.22 -39.39 6.24
CA LEU A 143 -11.06 -38.68 4.97
C LEU A 143 -11.21 -37.17 5.11
N THR A 144 -12.05 -36.68 6.04
CA THR A 144 -12.17 -35.25 6.32
C THR A 144 -10.86 -34.66 6.83
N LYS A 145 -10.12 -35.39 7.70
CA LYS A 145 -8.79 -34.94 8.17
C LYS A 145 -7.78 -34.83 7.03
N LEU A 146 -7.87 -35.74 6.07
CA LEU A 146 -7.08 -35.70 4.85
C LEU A 146 -7.47 -34.47 4.01
N TYR A 147 -8.75 -34.24 3.74
CA TYR A 147 -9.22 -33.03 3.05
C TYR A 147 -8.81 -31.74 3.75
N ASP A 148 -8.93 -31.65 5.07
CA ASP A 148 -8.49 -30.50 5.87
C ASP A 148 -7.02 -30.18 5.54
N TYR A 149 -6.16 -31.20 5.58
CA TYR A 149 -4.74 -31.04 5.28
C TYR A 149 -4.51 -30.59 3.83
N PHE A 150 -5.14 -31.22 2.83
CA PHE A 150 -4.89 -30.91 1.42
C PHE A 150 -5.43 -29.54 1.02
N LEU A 151 -6.64 -29.18 1.47
CA LEU A 151 -7.25 -27.88 1.18
C LEU A 151 -6.51 -26.72 1.84
N PHE A 152 -5.79 -26.98 2.93
CA PHE A 152 -5.04 -25.98 3.68
C PHE A 152 -3.54 -26.28 3.73
N TYR A 153 -3.01 -27.03 2.74
CA TYR A 153 -1.62 -27.49 2.75
C TYR A 153 -0.62 -26.35 2.95
N ASN A 154 -0.79 -25.22 2.25
CA ASN A 154 0.09 -24.06 2.38
C ASN A 154 0.10 -23.47 3.79
N ILE A 155 -1.02 -23.54 4.50
CA ILE A 155 -1.13 -23.11 5.90
C ILE A 155 -0.35 -24.10 6.77
N HIS A 156 -0.54 -25.40 6.56
CA HIS A 156 0.20 -26.43 7.28
C HIS A 156 1.71 -26.38 7.02
N LYS A 157 2.15 -26.24 5.76
CA LYS A 157 3.55 -26.03 5.34
C LYS A 157 4.17 -24.84 6.07
N LYS A 158 3.44 -23.72 6.16
CA LYS A 158 3.89 -22.54 6.93
C LYS A 158 4.06 -22.85 8.41
N TYR A 159 3.08 -23.48 9.06
CA TYR A 159 3.18 -23.82 10.49
C TYR A 159 4.27 -24.87 10.78
N THR A 160 4.49 -25.85 9.91
CA THR A 160 5.56 -26.84 10.08
C THR A 160 6.95 -26.20 9.98
N VAL A 161 7.11 -25.19 9.12
CA VAL A 161 8.36 -24.40 9.02
C VAL A 161 8.60 -23.55 10.27
N ILE A 162 7.53 -23.07 10.92
CA ILE A 162 7.60 -22.29 12.17
C ILE A 162 7.93 -23.21 13.37
N ASP A 163 7.21 -24.33 13.51
CA ASP A 163 7.34 -25.27 14.62
C ASP A 163 8.67 -26.00 14.69
N ASN A 164 9.35 -26.21 13.55
CA ASN A 164 10.70 -26.77 13.52
C ASN A 164 11.74 -25.98 14.33
N LYS A 165 11.42 -24.75 14.75
CA LYS A 165 12.28 -23.92 15.61
C LYS A 165 12.01 -24.12 17.11
N ILE A 166 10.90 -24.78 17.46
CA ILE A 166 10.43 -25.00 18.84
C ILE A 166 10.18 -26.51 19.00
N ASN A 167 11.16 -27.21 19.56
CA ASN A 167 11.18 -28.67 19.59
C ASN A 167 9.91 -29.28 20.24
N LYS A 168 9.30 -30.27 19.55
CA LYS A 168 8.07 -31.02 19.89
C LYS A 168 6.73 -30.23 19.88
N SER A 169 6.35 -29.66 18.73
CA SER A 169 5.01 -29.06 18.57
C SER A 169 3.89 -30.12 18.41
N ALA A 170 2.72 -29.80 18.96
CA ALA A 170 1.48 -30.58 18.74
C ALA A 170 1.08 -30.64 17.25
N HIS A 171 1.59 -29.73 16.41
CA HIS A 171 1.31 -29.69 14.98
C HIS A 171 2.22 -30.64 14.18
N CYS A 172 3.49 -30.85 14.55
CA CYS A 172 4.25 -31.97 13.97
C CYS A 172 3.64 -33.34 14.29
N SER A 173 3.06 -33.50 15.49
CA SER A 173 2.29 -34.71 15.83
C SER A 173 1.03 -34.86 14.96
N TYR A 174 0.37 -33.75 14.63
CA TYR A 174 -0.75 -33.72 13.70
C TYR A 174 -0.31 -34.10 12.27
N ILE A 175 0.77 -33.52 11.74
CA ILE A 175 1.28 -33.84 10.40
C ILE A 175 1.69 -35.30 10.29
N LYS A 176 2.37 -35.83 11.32
CA LYS A 176 2.69 -37.26 11.39
C LYS A 176 1.42 -38.11 11.36
N GLY A 177 0.41 -37.75 12.15
CA GLY A 177 -0.89 -38.42 12.13
C GLY A 177 -1.58 -38.37 10.77
N ILE A 178 -1.47 -37.26 10.03
CA ILE A 178 -2.00 -37.13 8.67
C ILE A 178 -1.24 -38.01 7.67
N HIS A 179 0.09 -38.07 7.76
CA HIS A 179 0.88 -38.96 6.91
C HIS A 179 0.64 -40.43 7.18
N ASP A 180 0.58 -40.83 8.44
CA ASP A 180 0.29 -42.21 8.81
C ASP A 180 -1.10 -42.60 8.30
N LEU A 181 -2.06 -41.67 8.37
CA LEU A 181 -3.40 -41.85 7.81
C LEU A 181 -3.38 -41.91 6.27
N PHE A 182 -2.64 -41.02 5.60
CA PHE A 182 -2.52 -41.03 4.14
C PHE A 182 -1.87 -42.33 3.65
N SER A 183 -0.77 -42.74 4.28
CA SER A 183 -0.05 -44.00 4.01
C SER A 183 -0.93 -45.23 4.25
N LYS A 184 -1.74 -45.22 5.32
CA LYS A 184 -2.74 -46.27 5.58
C LYS A 184 -3.69 -46.40 4.40
N TYR A 185 -4.29 -45.30 3.94
CA TYR A 185 -5.22 -45.31 2.81
C TYR A 185 -4.54 -45.69 1.49
N VAL A 186 -3.31 -45.24 1.23
CA VAL A 186 -2.53 -45.70 0.07
C VAL A 186 -2.39 -47.23 0.09
N ASN A 187 -1.98 -47.80 1.23
CA ASN A 187 -1.76 -49.24 1.35
C ASN A 187 -3.05 -50.07 1.27
N GLU A 188 -4.11 -49.64 1.95
CA GLU A 188 -5.41 -50.32 1.92
C GLU A 188 -6.03 -50.27 0.53
N CYS A 189 -6.00 -49.09 -0.11
CA CYS A 189 -6.64 -48.89 -1.41
C CYS A 189 -5.83 -49.41 -2.59
N THR A 190 -4.55 -49.72 -2.43
CA THR A 190 -3.78 -50.49 -3.43
C THR A 190 -4.10 -51.99 -3.38
N LYS A 191 -4.54 -52.52 -2.23
CA LYS A 191 -4.91 -53.94 -2.09
C LYS A 191 -6.30 -54.23 -2.62
N ASP A 192 -7.23 -53.30 -2.45
CA ASP A 192 -8.60 -53.42 -2.92
C ASP A 192 -9.21 -52.05 -3.26
N GLU A 193 -9.18 -51.69 -4.54
CA GLU A 193 -9.76 -50.46 -5.07
C GLU A 193 -11.29 -50.46 -5.11
N SER A 194 -11.94 -51.61 -4.84
CA SER A 194 -13.39 -51.75 -4.99
C SER A 194 -14.20 -51.08 -3.88
N HIS A 195 -13.57 -50.82 -2.72
CA HIS A 195 -14.19 -50.14 -1.59
C HIS A 195 -14.52 -48.68 -1.91
N ASP A 196 -15.68 -48.23 -1.45
CA ASP A 196 -16.20 -46.89 -1.75
C ASP A 196 -15.36 -45.75 -1.15
N TYR A 197 -14.80 -45.93 0.06
CA TYR A 197 -13.85 -44.98 0.63
C TYR A 197 -12.53 -44.92 -0.16
N CYS A 198 -12.14 -46.03 -0.81
CA CYS A 198 -10.94 -46.06 -1.65
C CYS A 198 -11.15 -45.37 -2.98
N LYS A 199 -12.35 -45.46 -3.56
CA LYS A 199 -12.71 -44.66 -4.73
C LYS A 199 -12.70 -43.17 -4.39
N GLU A 200 -13.23 -42.78 -3.24
CA GLU A 200 -13.18 -41.38 -2.77
C GLU A 200 -11.73 -40.90 -2.63
N PHE A 201 -10.92 -41.66 -1.89
CA PHE A 201 -9.52 -41.34 -1.65
C PHE A 201 -8.71 -41.23 -2.95
N ASN A 202 -8.76 -42.26 -3.81
CA ASN A 202 -7.97 -42.29 -5.04
C ASN A 202 -8.39 -41.18 -6.02
N THR A 203 -9.70 -40.90 -6.13
CA THR A 203 -10.23 -39.95 -7.12
C THR A 203 -10.02 -38.50 -6.71
N TYR A 204 -10.24 -38.16 -5.43
CA TYR A 204 -10.37 -36.75 -5.00
C TYR A 204 -9.33 -36.31 -3.98
N ILE A 205 -8.57 -37.23 -3.41
CA ILE A 205 -7.55 -36.93 -2.40
C ILE A 205 -6.16 -37.25 -2.96
N LYS A 206 -5.88 -38.52 -3.27
CA LYS A 206 -4.58 -39.00 -3.74
C LYS A 206 -4.12 -38.28 -5.02
N SER A 207 -5.01 -38.10 -5.98
CA SER A 207 -4.76 -37.36 -7.24
C SER A 207 -4.37 -35.90 -7.03
N HIS A 208 -4.73 -35.32 -5.87
CA HIS A 208 -4.50 -33.92 -5.52
C HIS A 208 -3.45 -33.77 -4.39
N ALA A 209 -2.93 -34.89 -3.88
CA ALA A 209 -2.05 -34.98 -2.74
C ALA A 209 -0.64 -35.36 -3.20
N ASN A 210 0.33 -34.47 -3.01
CA ASN A 210 1.73 -34.78 -3.29
C ASN A 210 2.36 -35.49 -2.07
N ASP A 211 2.53 -36.81 -2.19
CA ASP A 211 3.13 -37.67 -1.15
C ASP A 211 4.57 -37.27 -0.83
N THR A 212 5.32 -36.83 -1.84
CA THR A 212 6.68 -36.29 -1.68
C THR A 212 6.67 -35.03 -0.82
N GLU A 213 5.71 -34.12 -1.01
CA GLU A 213 5.58 -32.91 -0.20
C GLU A 213 5.15 -33.19 1.25
N LEU A 214 4.24 -34.13 1.46
CA LEU A 214 3.86 -34.56 2.81
C LEU A 214 5.04 -35.23 3.53
N SER A 215 5.82 -36.05 2.82
CA SER A 215 7.07 -36.63 3.32
C SER A 215 8.12 -35.57 3.66
N LEU A 216 8.28 -34.54 2.82
CA LEU A 216 9.16 -33.40 3.09
C LEU A 216 8.76 -32.62 4.35
N LEU A 217 7.46 -32.49 4.66
CA LEU A 217 7.01 -31.86 5.90
C LEU A 217 7.34 -32.71 7.13
N ILE A 218 7.36 -34.03 7.00
CA ILE A 218 7.72 -34.93 8.08
C ILE A 218 9.23 -34.95 8.29
N ASP A 219 10.00 -34.94 7.22
CA ASP A 219 11.46 -34.87 7.31
C ASP A 219 11.89 -33.56 7.95
N LYS A 220 11.15 -32.48 7.68
CA LYS A 220 11.20 -31.25 8.46
C LYS A 220 10.88 -31.50 9.94
N CYS A 221 9.81 -32.21 10.28
CA CYS A 221 9.51 -32.59 11.67
C CYS A 221 10.50 -33.58 12.33
N LYS A 222 11.44 -34.18 11.59
CA LYS A 222 12.44 -35.15 12.09
C LYS A 222 13.80 -34.51 12.42
N SER A 223 14.06 -33.25 12.06
CA SER A 223 15.38 -32.65 12.27
C SER A 223 15.61 -32.25 13.74
N ASP A 224 16.06 -33.22 14.54
CA ASP A 224 17.08 -33.03 15.58
C ASP A 224 17.59 -34.40 16.02
N GLU A 225 18.69 -34.85 15.37
CA GLU A 225 19.73 -35.58 16.08
C GLU A 225 21.10 -35.56 15.36
N THR A 226 21.21 -35.25 14.06
CA THR A 226 22.52 -35.44 13.35
C THR A 226 22.92 -34.46 12.23
N ALA A 227 22.47 -33.20 12.16
CA ALA A 227 23.00 -32.31 11.10
C ALA A 227 23.19 -30.84 11.52
N THR A 228 24.45 -30.53 11.78
CA THR A 228 25.13 -29.24 11.78
C THR A 228 25.06 -28.55 10.42
N GLU A 229 25.03 -27.21 10.43
CA GLU A 229 25.48 -26.28 9.37
C GLU A 229 25.13 -26.59 7.90
N LEU A 230 23.98 -26.07 7.41
CA LEU A 230 23.88 -25.20 6.22
C LEU A 230 22.40 -24.88 5.96
N GLN A 231 22.14 -23.63 5.56
CA GLN A 231 20.83 -23.04 5.22
C GLN A 231 19.87 -22.78 6.41
N ARG A 232 20.25 -21.80 7.24
CA ARG A 232 19.32 -21.09 8.13
C ARG A 232 19.26 -19.61 7.74
N LYS A 233 18.03 -19.08 7.77
CA LYS A 233 17.59 -17.68 7.75
C LYS A 233 17.05 -17.18 6.41
N ASP A 234 15.76 -17.40 6.21
CA ASP A 234 14.83 -16.28 6.10
C ASP A 234 13.45 -16.69 6.62
N GLU A 235 12.68 -15.72 7.11
CA GLU A 235 11.35 -15.85 7.73
C GLU A 235 11.34 -16.41 9.17
N ASP A 236 11.78 -15.59 10.14
CA ASP A 236 11.37 -15.74 11.54
C ASP A 236 11.27 -14.42 12.32
N ILE A 237 10.17 -13.67 12.18
CA ILE A 237 9.72 -12.70 13.20
C ILE A 237 8.17 -12.62 13.17
N GLY A 238 7.49 -13.76 13.04
CA GLY A 238 6.03 -13.81 12.83
C GLY A 238 5.20 -14.27 14.02
N GLU A 239 5.82 -14.86 15.05
CA GLU A 239 5.07 -15.61 16.06
C GLU A 239 4.79 -14.81 17.36
N SER A 240 5.49 -13.69 17.57
CA SER A 240 5.19 -12.79 18.70
C SER A 240 4.02 -11.84 18.45
N SER A 241 3.74 -11.49 17.18
CA SER A 241 2.78 -10.44 16.79
C SER A 241 1.32 -10.91 16.67
N LEU A 242 1.06 -12.23 16.66
CA LEU A 242 -0.30 -12.79 16.60
C LEU A 242 -0.98 -12.93 17.98
N LYS A 243 -0.31 -12.54 19.08
CA LYS A 243 -0.82 -12.73 20.45
C LYS A 243 -1.72 -11.61 20.98
N ASN A 244 -1.84 -10.46 20.32
CA ASN A 244 -2.62 -9.33 20.87
C ASN A 244 -3.95 -9.12 20.15
N ALA A 245 -4.97 -9.90 20.55
CA ALA A 245 -6.38 -9.64 20.24
C ALA A 245 -6.88 -8.26 20.77
N ASN A 246 -6.06 -7.54 21.55
CA ASN A 246 -6.37 -6.24 22.16
C ASN A 246 -5.51 -5.08 21.61
N ASN A 247 -4.93 -5.20 20.41
CA ASN A 247 -4.13 -4.11 19.84
C ASN A 247 -5.02 -2.96 19.35
N LYS A 248 -4.91 -1.78 19.99
CA LYS A 248 -5.73 -0.60 19.69
C LYS A 248 -5.57 -0.06 18.26
N PHE A 249 -4.51 -0.43 17.55
CA PHE A 249 -4.24 -0.01 16.19
C PHE A 249 -4.77 -0.97 15.11
N ASN A 250 -5.19 -2.18 15.48
CA ASN A 250 -5.67 -3.22 14.54
C ASN A 250 -7.17 -3.05 14.20
N ILE A 251 -7.60 -1.81 13.93
CA ILE A 251 -9.03 -1.46 13.76
C ILE A 251 -9.45 -1.25 12.30
N PHE A 252 -8.52 -1.40 11.35
CA PHE A 252 -8.72 -1.04 9.94
C PHE A 252 -8.88 -2.25 9.00
N GLY A 253 -8.92 -3.48 9.53
CA GLY A 253 -9.07 -4.70 8.73
C GLY A 253 -10.32 -4.70 7.84
N ASP A 254 -11.42 -4.15 8.34
CA ASP A 254 -12.71 -4.04 7.64
C ASP A 254 -12.98 -2.62 7.09
N ILE A 255 -11.96 -1.77 6.93
CA ILE A 255 -12.13 -0.35 6.54
C ILE A 255 -12.97 -0.16 5.27
N ALA A 256 -12.86 -1.05 4.28
CA ALA A 256 -13.65 -0.97 3.05
C ALA A 256 -15.15 -1.13 3.33
N LEU A 257 -15.52 -2.00 4.28
CA LEU A 257 -16.91 -2.12 4.74
C LEU A 257 -17.34 -0.85 5.47
N TYR A 258 -16.49 -0.32 6.34
CA TYR A 258 -16.81 0.89 7.10
C TYR A 258 -17.02 2.11 6.19
N GLN A 259 -16.14 2.32 5.22
CA GLN A 259 -16.24 3.38 4.22
C GLN A 259 -17.47 3.21 3.33
N GLN A 260 -17.80 1.97 2.92
CA GLN A 260 -19.03 1.69 2.19
C GLN A 260 -20.26 2.10 3.01
N LYS A 261 -20.31 1.74 4.30
CA LYS A 261 -21.44 2.07 5.18
C LYS A 261 -21.51 3.56 5.50
N GLU A 262 -20.38 4.25 5.56
CA GLU A 262 -20.31 5.71 5.65
C GLU A 262 -20.93 6.36 4.39
N ASN A 263 -20.58 5.90 3.19
CA ASN A 263 -21.17 6.40 1.96
C ASN A 263 -22.68 6.13 1.87
N ASP A 264 -23.11 4.92 2.26
CA ASP A 264 -24.53 4.52 2.33
C ASP A 264 -25.34 5.36 3.35
N SER A 265 -24.69 6.04 4.30
CA SER A 265 -25.34 6.80 5.38
C SER A 265 -25.91 8.16 4.94
N SER A 266 -25.69 8.54 3.68
CA SER A 266 -26.22 9.76 3.04
C SER A 266 -27.72 9.68 2.67
N THR A 267 -28.38 8.53 2.85
CA THR A 267 -29.83 8.32 2.67
C THR A 267 -30.50 7.85 3.98
N ASP A 268 -31.81 8.11 4.15
CA ASP A 268 -32.60 7.92 5.37
C ASP A 268 -32.28 6.55 6.03
N GLY A 269 -31.48 6.60 7.09
CA GLY A 269 -30.62 5.48 7.49
C GLY A 269 -30.60 5.20 8.99
N TYR A 270 -31.49 5.84 9.73
CA TYR A 270 -31.62 5.65 11.16
C TYR A 270 -32.12 4.23 11.50
N MET A 271 -31.87 3.79 12.74
CA MET A 271 -32.87 2.96 13.41
C MET A 271 -34.00 3.88 13.85
N ASP A 272 -35.27 3.51 13.65
CA ASP A 272 -36.42 4.40 13.88
C ASP A 272 -36.41 5.08 15.26
N ASN A 273 -35.89 4.38 16.28
CA ASN A 273 -35.77 4.90 17.65
C ASN A 273 -34.56 5.82 17.91
N LEU A 274 -33.58 5.90 17.00
CA LEU A 274 -32.39 6.75 17.13
C LEU A 274 -32.47 8.04 16.29
N LYS A 275 -33.57 8.25 15.56
CA LYS A 275 -33.73 9.38 14.63
C LYS A 275 -33.53 10.74 15.31
N ASN A 276 -33.98 10.89 16.55
CA ASN A 276 -33.90 12.14 17.30
C ASN A 276 -32.75 12.17 18.32
N ALA A 277 -31.98 11.08 18.47
CA ALA A 277 -30.93 11.00 19.48
C ALA A 277 -29.85 12.09 19.30
N HIS A 278 -29.55 12.48 18.05
CA HIS A 278 -28.60 13.56 17.76
C HIS A 278 -29.06 14.94 18.27
N GLN A 279 -30.37 15.17 18.42
CA GLN A 279 -30.93 16.45 18.88
C GLN A 279 -30.71 16.67 20.39
N SER A 280 -30.42 15.59 21.13
CA SER A 280 -30.19 15.63 22.57
C SER A 280 -28.75 16.01 22.95
N ILE A 281 -27.84 16.16 21.98
CA ILE A 281 -26.43 16.46 22.24
C ILE A 281 -26.25 17.82 22.92
N ARG A 282 -25.48 17.84 24.01
CA ARG A 282 -25.12 19.06 24.75
C ARG A 282 -23.61 19.18 24.84
N CYS A 283 -23.12 20.41 24.71
CA CYS A 283 -21.71 20.76 24.82
C CYS A 283 -21.57 21.65 26.07
N GLY A 284 -21.27 21.02 27.20
CA GLY A 284 -21.27 21.67 28.51
C GLY A 284 -22.67 22.14 28.92
N LYS A 285 -22.79 23.42 29.29
CA LYS A 285 -24.08 24.06 29.65
C LYS A 285 -24.79 24.68 28.44
N SER A 286 -24.20 24.62 27.25
CA SER A 286 -24.68 25.26 26.03
C SER A 286 -25.06 24.27 24.94
N GLU A 287 -25.76 24.77 23.93
CA GLU A 287 -26.06 24.03 22.70
C GLU A 287 -24.78 23.83 21.87
N CYS A 288 -24.60 22.64 21.30
CA CYS A 288 -23.45 22.37 20.43
C CYS A 288 -23.54 23.17 19.11
N LYS A 289 -22.38 23.55 18.56
CA LYS A 289 -22.28 24.16 17.23
C LYS A 289 -22.91 23.24 16.17
N GLU A 290 -23.48 23.83 15.11
CA GLU A 290 -24.23 23.10 14.09
C GLU A 290 -23.40 22.02 13.37
N ASN A 291 -22.13 22.30 13.10
CA ASN A 291 -21.20 21.32 12.54
C ASN A 291 -21.01 20.10 13.45
N VAL A 292 -20.98 20.27 14.78
CA VAL A 292 -20.89 19.16 15.74
C VAL A 292 -22.16 18.32 15.71
N LYS A 293 -23.35 18.96 15.66
CA LYS A 293 -24.63 18.25 15.53
C LYS A 293 -24.67 17.42 14.24
N ASN A 294 -24.21 17.98 13.12
CA ASN A 294 -24.12 17.26 11.85
C ASN A 294 -23.17 16.05 11.93
N ILE A 295 -22.04 16.16 12.63
CA ILE A 295 -21.14 15.02 12.87
C ILE A 295 -21.82 13.96 13.74
N CYS A 296 -22.53 14.36 14.79
CA CYS A 296 -23.31 13.47 15.66
C CYS A 296 -24.39 12.72 14.89
N GLU A 297 -25.13 13.41 14.03
CA GLU A 297 -26.12 12.80 13.13
C GLU A 297 -25.48 11.76 12.21
N HIS A 298 -24.39 12.10 11.52
CA HIS A 298 -23.69 11.16 10.63
C HIS A 298 -23.13 9.97 11.39
N PHE A 299 -22.60 10.18 12.59
CA PHE A 299 -22.14 9.10 13.45
C PHE A 299 -23.27 8.11 13.75
N ILE A 300 -24.45 8.60 14.17
CA ILE A 300 -25.58 7.74 14.54
C ILE A 300 -26.11 6.98 13.32
N LYS A 301 -26.12 7.59 12.13
CA LYS A 301 -26.46 6.91 10.88
C LYS A 301 -25.45 5.81 10.55
N LEU A 302 -24.15 6.10 10.64
CA LEU A 302 -23.09 5.11 10.41
C LEU A 302 -23.19 3.95 11.40
N PHE A 303 -23.34 4.24 12.70
CA PHE A 303 -23.58 3.24 13.73
C PHE A 303 -24.82 2.39 13.41
N SER A 304 -25.93 3.01 13.05
CA SER A 304 -27.17 2.29 12.71
C SER A 304 -27.00 1.32 11.54
N LYS A 305 -26.18 1.67 10.55
CA LYS A 305 -25.87 0.78 9.41
C LYS A 305 -24.94 -0.36 9.83
N LEU A 306 -23.90 -0.09 10.61
CA LEU A 306 -22.95 -1.09 11.10
C LEU A 306 -23.60 -2.06 12.08
N TYR A 307 -24.43 -1.56 13.01
CA TYR A 307 -25.13 -2.36 14.02
C TYR A 307 -26.12 -3.37 13.41
N LYS A 308 -26.70 -3.05 12.24
CA LYS A 308 -27.60 -3.95 11.49
C LYS A 308 -26.86 -5.10 10.79
N ILE A 309 -25.53 -5.04 10.68
CA ILE A 309 -24.75 -6.11 10.05
C ILE A 309 -24.67 -7.30 11.01
N PRO A 310 -24.95 -8.54 10.55
CA PRO A 310 -24.82 -9.72 11.40
C PRO A 310 -23.42 -9.80 12.01
N LYS A 311 -23.30 -10.09 13.31
CA LYS A 311 -22.01 -10.11 14.04
C LYS A 311 -20.92 -11.01 13.42
N LYS A 312 -21.31 -12.00 12.61
CA LYS A 312 -20.38 -12.87 11.87
C LYS A 312 -19.71 -12.19 10.67
N ASP A 313 -20.29 -11.09 10.17
CA ASP A 313 -19.95 -10.42 8.91
C ASP A 313 -19.24 -9.06 9.15
N ILE A 314 -18.98 -8.67 10.40
CA ILE A 314 -18.27 -7.45 10.80
C ILE A 314 -17.36 -7.74 12.00
N SER A 315 -16.17 -7.16 12.04
CA SER A 315 -15.29 -7.26 13.23
C SER A 315 -15.97 -6.69 14.49
N ASP A 316 -15.73 -7.35 15.63
CA ASP A 316 -16.11 -6.85 16.96
C ASP A 316 -15.43 -5.51 17.32
N ASP A 317 -14.40 -5.10 16.55
CA ASP A 317 -13.63 -3.86 16.71
C ASP A 317 -14.29 -2.63 16.06
N TYR A 318 -15.43 -2.77 15.37
CA TYR A 318 -16.11 -1.63 14.74
C TYR A 318 -16.40 -0.44 15.70
N PRO A 319 -16.62 -0.63 17.03
CA PRO A 319 -16.74 0.50 17.96
C PRO A 319 -15.45 1.31 18.11
N LEU A 320 -14.28 0.67 18.02
CA LEU A 320 -12.99 1.36 18.05
C LEU A 320 -12.77 2.15 16.77
N TYR A 321 -13.18 1.60 15.61
CA TYR A 321 -13.21 2.35 14.36
C TYR A 321 -14.14 3.56 14.45
N LEU A 322 -15.34 3.41 15.01
CA LEU A 322 -16.27 4.52 15.22
C LEU A 322 -15.64 5.62 16.09
N ASN A 323 -14.91 5.24 17.15
CA ASN A 323 -14.18 6.21 17.97
C ASN A 323 -13.11 6.97 17.15
N TYR A 324 -12.31 6.26 16.36
CA TYR A 324 -11.34 6.87 15.43
C TYR A 324 -12.02 7.81 14.43
N TRP A 325 -13.12 7.37 13.81
CA TRP A 325 -13.88 8.14 12.85
C TRP A 325 -14.39 9.45 13.45
N PHE A 326 -14.97 9.39 14.66
CA PHE A 326 -15.49 10.56 15.35
C PHE A 326 -14.36 11.55 15.67
N ASN A 327 -13.22 11.05 16.14
CA ASN A 327 -12.02 11.86 16.36
C ASN A 327 -11.52 12.53 15.07
N LYS A 328 -11.49 11.80 13.96
CA LYS A 328 -11.08 12.32 12.66
C LYS A 328 -11.98 13.46 12.19
N LYS A 329 -13.31 13.32 12.32
CA LYS A 329 -14.26 14.38 11.93
C LYS A 329 -14.18 15.59 12.85
N LEU A 330 -14.08 15.39 14.17
CA LEU A 330 -13.97 16.49 15.14
C LEU A 330 -12.66 17.26 15.06
N LYS A 331 -11.55 16.60 14.71
CA LYS A 331 -10.27 17.28 14.45
C LYS A 331 -10.27 18.07 13.13
N GLY A 332 -11.22 17.80 12.23
CA GLY A 332 -11.39 18.52 10.97
C GLY A 332 -12.23 19.80 11.07
N ILE A 333 -12.74 20.14 12.25
CA ILE A 333 -13.48 21.38 12.49
C ILE A 333 -12.74 22.27 13.49
N ASP A 334 -12.91 23.58 13.34
CA ASP A 334 -12.27 24.59 14.19
C ASP A 334 -13.01 24.74 15.53
N ILE A 335 -12.60 23.93 16.51
CA ILE A 335 -13.06 23.97 17.90
C ILE A 335 -11.88 23.81 18.86
N THR A 336 -11.98 24.46 20.02
CA THR A 336 -10.95 24.39 21.06
C THR A 336 -10.87 22.99 21.69
N ASP A 337 -9.75 22.65 22.33
CA ASP A 337 -9.59 21.37 23.02
C ASP A 337 -10.59 21.20 24.18
N ALA A 338 -10.96 22.29 24.84
CA ALA A 338 -11.97 22.29 25.89
C ALA A 338 -13.37 21.96 25.33
N GLU A 339 -13.78 22.67 24.27
CA GLU A 339 -15.04 22.37 23.56
C GLU A 339 -15.05 20.91 23.08
N ARG A 340 -13.94 20.41 22.55
CA ARG A 340 -13.85 19.04 22.06
C ARG A 340 -14.07 18.01 23.18
N LYS A 341 -13.54 18.24 24.38
CA LYS A 341 -13.78 17.36 25.55
C LYS A 341 -15.26 17.34 25.94
N GLU A 342 -15.91 18.51 25.95
CA GLU A 342 -17.35 18.61 26.23
C GLU A 342 -18.19 17.86 25.20
N VAL A 343 -17.80 17.89 23.91
CA VAL A 343 -18.47 17.12 22.85
C VAL A 343 -18.39 15.61 23.11
N TYR A 344 -17.23 15.08 23.52
CA TYR A 344 -17.09 13.65 23.83
C TYR A 344 -17.93 13.25 25.04
N GLU A 345 -17.99 14.07 26.08
CA GLU A 345 -18.83 13.83 27.25
C GLU A 345 -20.31 13.83 26.88
N GLY A 346 -20.76 14.85 26.15
CA GLY A 346 -22.14 14.94 25.66
C GLY A 346 -22.54 13.74 24.80
N PHE A 347 -21.65 13.30 23.90
CA PHE A 347 -21.91 12.14 23.06
C PHE A 347 -21.91 10.82 23.83
N ARG A 348 -21.07 10.68 24.85
CA ARG A 348 -21.05 9.51 25.74
C ARG A 348 -22.35 9.38 26.54
N ASN A 349 -22.93 10.50 26.95
CA ASN A 349 -24.24 10.51 27.63
C ASN A 349 -25.33 9.98 26.71
N ILE A 350 -25.38 10.42 25.45
CA ILE A 350 -26.31 9.87 24.44
C ILE A 350 -26.13 8.36 24.29
N CYS A 351 -24.87 7.89 24.16
CA CYS A 351 -24.59 6.46 24.03
C CYS A 351 -25.04 5.65 25.27
N SER A 352 -25.10 6.29 26.43
CA SER A 352 -25.48 5.66 27.70
C SER A 352 -26.99 5.65 27.92
N GLU A 353 -27.70 6.69 27.47
CA GLU A 353 -29.16 6.83 27.58
C GLU A 353 -29.88 5.93 26.55
N GLU A 354 -29.29 5.73 25.38
CA GLU A 354 -29.87 4.91 24.32
C GLU A 354 -29.47 3.43 24.44
N ASN A 355 -30.41 2.57 24.85
CA ASN A 355 -30.18 1.12 25.09
C ASN A 355 -29.40 0.39 23.99
N LYS A 356 -29.64 0.73 22.71
CA LYS A 356 -28.95 0.10 21.57
C LYS A 356 -27.52 0.59 21.37
N MET A 357 -27.20 1.81 21.80
CA MET A 357 -25.86 2.41 21.71
C MET A 357 -24.98 2.08 22.91
N SER A 358 -25.50 1.36 23.91
CA SER A 358 -24.76 0.93 25.11
C SER A 358 -23.45 0.17 24.80
N ILE A 359 -23.33 -0.47 23.65
CA ILE A 359 -22.07 -1.11 23.18
C ILE A 359 -20.93 -0.11 22.94
N LEU A 360 -21.27 1.16 22.68
CA LEU A 360 -20.34 2.26 22.49
C LEU A 360 -20.00 2.98 23.80
N LYS A 361 -20.71 2.65 24.89
CA LYS A 361 -20.46 3.20 26.22
C LYS A 361 -19.00 2.97 26.60
N ASP A 362 -18.34 4.03 27.07
CA ASP A 362 -16.93 4.09 27.45
C ASP A 362 -15.92 3.82 26.30
N LYS A 363 -16.38 3.47 25.10
CA LYS A 363 -15.52 3.29 23.90
C LYS A 363 -15.30 4.58 23.13
N ILE A 364 -16.22 5.55 23.22
CA ILE A 364 -16.08 6.86 22.58
C ILE A 364 -15.36 7.84 23.52
N HIS A 365 -14.17 8.26 23.11
CA HIS A 365 -13.27 9.12 23.89
C HIS A 365 -12.31 9.89 22.98
N TYR A 366 -11.75 10.98 23.49
CA TYR A 366 -10.68 11.71 22.82
C TYR A 366 -9.43 10.83 22.66
N ILE A 367 -8.93 10.72 21.44
CA ILE A 367 -7.67 10.05 21.10
C ILE A 367 -6.57 11.10 21.11
N GLU A 368 -5.55 10.86 21.93
CA GLU A 368 -4.37 11.74 22.01
C GLU A 368 -3.68 11.90 20.65
N ASP A 369 -3.12 13.07 20.39
CA ASP A 369 -2.53 13.43 19.09
C ASP A 369 -1.46 12.44 18.61
N ASN A 370 -0.69 11.88 19.55
CA ASN A 370 0.34 10.89 19.23
C ASN A 370 -0.26 9.59 18.66
N ASP A 371 -1.30 9.07 19.31
CA ASP A 371 -1.97 7.85 18.88
C ASP A 371 -2.85 8.10 17.65
N TYR A 372 -3.49 9.27 17.57
CA TYR A 372 -4.22 9.69 16.38
C TYR A 372 -3.31 9.75 15.15
N LYS A 373 -2.09 10.28 15.28
CA LYS A 373 -1.11 10.32 14.17
C LYS A 373 -0.77 8.91 13.68
N LYS A 374 -0.49 7.98 14.60
CA LYS A 374 -0.21 6.56 14.28
C LYS A 374 -1.40 5.88 13.61
N MET A 375 -2.61 6.09 14.13
CA MET A 375 -3.84 5.57 13.54
C MET A 375 -4.10 6.15 12.15
N ASN A 376 -3.80 7.43 11.92
CA ASN A 376 -3.99 8.05 10.61
C ASN A 376 -3.02 7.49 9.56
N ILE A 377 -1.78 7.20 9.94
CA ILE A 377 -0.82 6.50 9.07
C ILE A 377 -1.37 5.14 8.65
N LEU A 378 -1.86 4.35 9.61
CA LEU A 378 -2.49 3.06 9.31
C LEU A 378 -3.74 3.21 8.45
N TYR A 379 -4.60 4.19 8.74
CA TYR A 379 -5.77 4.49 7.91
C TYR A 379 -5.36 4.74 6.45
N ASP A 380 -4.38 5.61 6.22
CA ASP A 380 -3.91 5.95 4.85
C ASP A 380 -3.36 4.72 4.14
N MET A 381 -2.63 3.86 4.86
CA MET A 381 -2.11 2.59 4.35
C MET A 381 -3.23 1.62 3.97
N TYR A 382 -4.20 1.37 4.87
CA TYR A 382 -5.31 0.46 4.63
C TYR A 382 -6.29 0.98 3.56
N ASP A 383 -6.49 2.29 3.47
CA ASP A 383 -7.29 2.93 2.42
C ASP A 383 -6.69 2.69 1.03
N ASN A 384 -5.39 2.98 0.86
CA ASN A 384 -4.70 2.77 -0.42
C ASN A 384 -4.53 1.28 -0.75
N TYR A 385 -4.30 0.43 0.25
CA TYR A 385 -4.36 -1.03 0.09
C TYR A 385 -5.72 -1.47 -0.50
N ASN A 386 -6.84 -0.94 0.00
CA ASN A 386 -8.17 -1.33 -0.51
C ASN A 386 -8.43 -0.80 -1.92
N LYS A 387 -7.89 0.37 -2.29
CA LYS A 387 -7.93 0.85 -3.67
C LYS A 387 -7.19 -0.10 -4.60
N ILE A 388 -6.00 -0.55 -4.22
CA ILE A 388 -5.24 -1.57 -4.96
C ILE A 388 -6.04 -2.88 -5.04
N GLU A 389 -6.62 -3.35 -3.94
CA GLU A 389 -7.34 -4.64 -3.88
C GLU A 389 -8.64 -4.62 -4.69
N ARG A 390 -9.45 -3.55 -4.60
CA ARG A 390 -10.86 -3.60 -5.00
C ARG A 390 -11.24 -2.68 -6.16
N GLN A 391 -10.48 -1.61 -6.40
CA GLN A 391 -10.87 -0.59 -7.36
C GLN A 391 -10.59 -1.07 -8.79
N GLU A 392 -11.57 -0.84 -9.66
CA GLU A 392 -11.42 -1.07 -11.10
C GLU A 392 -11.02 0.25 -11.77
N PHE A 393 -10.01 0.20 -12.63
CA PHE A 393 -9.55 1.33 -13.43
C PHE A 393 -10.06 1.18 -14.86
N GLY A 394 -10.21 2.28 -15.60
CA GLY A 394 -10.73 2.27 -16.97
C GLY A 394 -9.86 1.45 -17.95
N THR A 395 -10.34 1.31 -19.19
CA THR A 395 -9.87 0.31 -20.18
C THR A 395 -8.43 0.47 -20.70
N SER A 396 -7.69 1.52 -20.35
CA SER A 396 -6.28 1.68 -20.77
C SER A 396 -5.31 1.11 -19.73
N GLU A 397 -4.45 0.18 -20.15
CA GLU A 397 -3.43 -0.48 -19.33
C GLU A 397 -2.44 0.51 -18.68
N ASN A 398 -2.07 1.59 -19.37
CA ASN A 398 -1.19 2.64 -18.84
C ASN A 398 -1.78 3.34 -17.60
N VAL A 399 -3.07 3.70 -17.63
CA VAL A 399 -3.75 4.38 -16.50
C VAL A 399 -3.92 3.44 -15.31
N THR A 400 -4.17 2.17 -15.56
CA THR A 400 -4.24 1.14 -14.51
C THR A 400 -2.90 1.03 -13.79
N THR A 401 -1.82 0.90 -14.57
CA THR A 401 -0.45 0.79 -14.04
C THR A 401 -0.08 2.02 -13.22
N GLU A 402 -0.33 3.22 -13.73
CA GLU A 402 -0.03 4.49 -13.04
C GLU A 402 -0.72 4.59 -11.68
N LYS A 403 -2.02 4.28 -11.60
CA LYS A 403 -2.79 4.34 -10.35
C LYS A 403 -2.36 3.29 -9.33
N CYS A 404 -2.10 2.06 -9.78
CA CYS A 404 -1.60 1.00 -8.90
C CYS A 404 -0.24 1.39 -8.30
N LEU A 405 0.66 1.96 -9.12
CA LEU A 405 1.95 2.46 -8.67
C LEU A 405 1.79 3.63 -7.69
N GLU A 406 0.92 4.59 -7.98
CA GLU A 406 0.60 5.72 -7.09
C GLU A 406 0.16 5.24 -5.70
N TYR A 407 -0.84 4.35 -5.62
CA TYR A 407 -1.32 3.84 -4.34
C TYR A 407 -0.28 2.99 -3.62
N SER A 408 0.50 2.19 -4.36
CA SER A 408 1.58 1.37 -3.80
C SER A 408 2.67 2.24 -3.17
N LYS A 409 3.00 3.36 -3.82
CA LYS A 409 3.98 4.33 -3.34
C LYS A 409 3.49 5.02 -2.06
N VAL A 410 2.22 5.40 -1.98
CA VAL A 410 1.64 5.96 -0.74
C VAL A 410 1.71 4.95 0.40
N CYS A 411 1.47 3.66 0.14
CA CYS A 411 1.60 2.62 1.16
C CYS A 411 3.05 2.53 1.67
N LEU A 412 4.04 2.56 0.78
CA LEU A 412 5.45 2.57 1.14
C LEU A 412 5.81 3.81 1.96
N GLU A 413 5.48 5.00 1.48
CA GLU A 413 5.79 6.26 2.14
C GLU A 413 5.20 6.32 3.56
N LYS A 414 3.93 5.94 3.73
CA LYS A 414 3.25 5.93 5.04
C LYS A 414 3.80 4.84 5.95
N TYR A 415 4.14 3.68 5.41
CA TYR A 415 4.76 2.61 6.17
C TYR A 415 6.14 3.03 6.71
N MET A 416 6.96 3.69 5.88
CA MET A 416 8.24 4.28 6.30
C MET A 416 8.07 5.36 7.37
N GLU A 417 7.07 6.24 7.21
CA GLU A 417 6.69 7.23 8.24
C GLU A 417 6.33 6.54 9.56
N GLY A 418 5.60 5.43 9.51
CA GLY A 418 5.27 4.60 10.66
C GLY A 418 6.49 4.00 11.34
N ILE A 419 7.42 3.40 10.58
CA ILE A 419 8.66 2.85 11.12
C ILE A 419 9.48 3.93 11.83
N LYS A 420 9.59 5.13 11.23
CA LYS A 420 10.25 6.27 11.86
C LYS A 420 9.64 6.62 13.21
N ILE A 421 8.31 6.78 13.28
CA ILE A 421 7.62 7.09 14.55
C ILE A 421 7.82 6.00 15.59
N TYR A 422 7.83 4.73 15.18
CA TYR A 422 8.10 3.62 16.09
C TYR A 422 9.49 3.73 16.73
N TYR A 423 10.53 3.94 15.92
CA TYR A 423 11.90 4.07 16.44
C TYR A 423 12.12 5.35 17.25
N GLU A 424 11.37 6.42 16.99
CA GLU A 424 11.45 7.66 17.76
C GLU A 424 10.78 7.56 19.14
N LYS A 425 9.65 6.84 19.24
CA LYS A 425 8.77 6.89 20.42
C LYS A 425 8.64 5.58 21.19
N GLY A 426 8.98 4.44 20.60
CA GLY A 426 8.85 3.11 21.19
C GLY A 426 7.41 2.73 21.51
N ASP A 427 6.71 2.11 20.57
CA ASP A 427 5.34 1.59 20.78
C ASP A 427 5.17 0.21 20.13
N ASN A 428 5.20 -0.83 20.95
CA ASN A 428 5.13 -2.22 20.47
C ASN A 428 3.76 -2.56 19.84
N GLN A 429 2.66 -1.95 20.29
CA GLN A 429 1.36 -2.17 19.64
C GLN A 429 1.36 -1.57 18.23
N PHE A 430 1.99 -0.41 18.05
CA PHE A 430 2.12 0.20 16.73
C PHE A 430 3.05 -0.62 15.81
N TYR A 431 4.16 -1.13 16.36
CA TYR A 431 5.04 -2.08 15.66
C TYR A 431 4.29 -3.31 15.14
N ASP A 432 3.50 -3.94 16.00
CA ASP A 432 2.69 -5.11 15.64
C ASP A 432 1.71 -4.76 14.49
N ALA A 433 1.03 -3.61 14.58
CA ALA A 433 0.08 -3.17 13.56
C ALA A 433 0.74 -2.89 12.20
N LEU A 434 1.93 -2.27 12.20
CA LEU A 434 2.73 -2.08 10.98
C LEU A 434 3.09 -3.42 10.35
N ASN A 435 3.52 -4.40 11.15
CA ASN A 435 3.87 -5.73 10.65
C ASN A 435 2.66 -6.50 10.11
N VAL A 436 1.51 -6.42 10.78
CA VAL A 436 0.25 -6.99 10.29
C VAL A 436 -0.07 -6.41 8.91
N PHE A 437 0.01 -5.08 8.75
CA PHE A 437 -0.22 -4.45 7.45
C PHE A 437 0.78 -4.91 6.39
N ARG A 438 2.08 -4.97 6.71
CA ARG A 438 3.11 -5.44 5.76
C ARG A 438 2.78 -6.81 5.18
N ILE A 439 2.34 -7.72 6.04
CA ILE A 439 1.95 -9.08 5.64
C ILE A 439 0.71 -9.06 4.74
N LEU A 440 -0.31 -8.25 5.09
CA LEU A 440 -1.49 -8.08 4.25
C LEU A 440 -1.14 -7.55 2.87
N TYR A 441 -0.30 -6.53 2.83
CA TYR A 441 0.11 -5.86 1.61
C TYR A 441 0.92 -6.78 0.68
N ARG A 442 1.81 -7.64 1.20
CA ARG A 442 2.56 -8.62 0.40
C ARG A 442 1.67 -9.48 -0.50
N ASN A 443 0.44 -9.75 -0.05
CA ASN A 443 -0.52 -10.60 -0.75
C ASN A 443 -1.57 -9.83 -1.55
N VAL A 444 -1.49 -8.50 -1.64
CA VAL A 444 -2.52 -7.68 -2.31
C VAL A 444 -2.55 -7.92 -3.81
N LYS A 445 -1.39 -8.14 -4.44
CA LYS A 445 -1.27 -8.35 -5.89
C LYS A 445 -2.14 -9.52 -6.38
N GLY A 446 -2.12 -10.64 -5.67
CA GLY A 446 -2.92 -11.83 -6.01
C GLY A 446 -4.42 -11.69 -5.73
N ARG A 447 -4.84 -10.64 -5.00
CA ARG A 447 -6.26 -10.33 -4.70
C ARG A 447 -6.81 -9.18 -5.52
N SER A 448 -5.93 -8.36 -6.09
CA SER A 448 -6.32 -7.19 -6.87
C SER A 448 -7.10 -7.61 -8.12
N LYS A 449 -8.11 -6.82 -8.50
CA LYS A 449 -8.78 -6.98 -9.80
C LYS A 449 -7.99 -6.38 -10.96
N SER A 450 -7.27 -5.29 -10.72
CA SER A 450 -6.66 -4.46 -11.78
C SER A 450 -5.14 -4.34 -11.68
N CYS A 451 -4.55 -4.49 -10.49
CA CYS A 451 -3.12 -4.29 -10.26
C CYS A 451 -2.28 -5.57 -10.37
N THR A 452 -2.79 -6.58 -11.07
CA THR A 452 -2.28 -7.93 -11.00
C THR A 452 -1.01 -8.15 -11.81
N ASN A 453 -0.86 -7.44 -12.92
CA ASN A 453 0.34 -7.43 -13.76
C ASN A 453 1.32 -6.31 -13.39
N VAL A 454 0.99 -5.51 -12.37
CA VAL A 454 1.82 -4.37 -11.93
C VAL A 454 2.83 -4.83 -10.87
N THR A 455 4.06 -4.35 -10.98
CA THR A 455 5.07 -4.51 -9.94
C THR A 455 4.86 -3.45 -8.86
N LEU A 456 4.14 -3.81 -7.81
CA LEU A 456 3.87 -2.92 -6.68
C LEU A 456 5.11 -2.73 -5.82
N SER A 457 5.20 -1.56 -5.18
CA SER A 457 6.24 -1.26 -4.19
C SER A 457 6.30 -2.29 -3.07
N LYS A 458 7.49 -2.73 -2.67
CA LYS A 458 7.75 -3.70 -1.62
C LYS A 458 7.98 -3.00 -0.28
N LEU A 459 7.17 -3.36 0.71
CA LEU A 459 7.33 -2.84 2.07
C LEU A 459 8.47 -3.58 2.81
N PRO A 460 9.47 -2.86 3.37
CA PRO A 460 10.58 -3.51 4.04
C PRO A 460 10.18 -4.20 5.33
N GLN A 461 10.95 -5.23 5.67
CA GLN A 461 10.94 -5.78 7.02
C GLN A 461 11.86 -4.96 7.93
N PHE A 462 11.39 -4.65 9.13
CA PHE A 462 12.16 -4.01 10.19
C PHE A 462 11.99 -4.76 11.51
N ILE A 463 12.99 -4.64 12.38
CA ILE A 463 13.06 -5.38 13.66
C ILE A 463 12.48 -4.54 14.80
N SER A 464 12.04 -5.20 15.87
CA SER A 464 11.60 -4.49 17.07
C SER A 464 12.81 -3.89 17.82
N LEU A 465 12.57 -2.88 18.65
CA LEU A 465 13.57 -2.32 19.57
C LEU A 465 14.11 -3.38 20.54
N GLU A 466 13.27 -4.35 20.92
CA GLU A 466 13.68 -5.46 21.80
C GLU A 466 14.64 -6.41 21.08
N ASP A 467 14.32 -6.80 19.85
CA ASP A 467 15.18 -7.67 19.03
C ASP A 467 16.49 -6.97 18.66
N LEU A 468 16.45 -5.67 18.38
CA LEU A 468 17.64 -4.86 18.10
C LEU A 468 18.63 -4.86 19.27
N ASN A 469 18.14 -4.98 20.50
CA ASN A 469 18.96 -5.08 21.70
C ASN A 469 19.46 -6.50 21.98
N LYS A 470 18.78 -7.53 21.47
CA LYS A 470 19.12 -8.95 21.67
C LYS A 470 19.91 -9.58 20.52
N GLN A 471 20.05 -8.87 19.40
CA GLN A 471 20.74 -9.40 18.23
C GLN A 471 22.22 -9.70 18.52
N ASN A 472 22.57 -10.98 18.44
CA ASN A 472 23.95 -11.41 18.29
C ASN A 472 24.25 -11.59 16.80
N PRO A 473 25.27 -10.92 16.26
CA PRO A 473 25.58 -11.02 14.85
C PRO A 473 26.06 -12.42 14.45
N LYS A 474 25.72 -12.85 13.22
CA LYS A 474 26.20 -14.12 12.65
C LYS A 474 27.71 -14.08 12.41
N LYS A 475 28.38 -15.24 12.54
CA LYS A 475 29.83 -15.39 12.27
C LYS A 475 30.24 -14.94 10.86
N GLU A 476 29.44 -15.31 9.85
CA GLU A 476 29.65 -14.90 8.45
C GLU A 476 29.62 -13.37 8.27
N ILE A 477 28.68 -12.68 8.92
CA ILE A 477 28.58 -11.21 8.87
C ILE A 477 29.76 -10.54 9.59
N ILE A 478 30.25 -11.14 10.68
CA ILE A 478 31.46 -10.68 11.38
C ILE A 478 32.67 -10.77 10.45
N GLU A 479 32.79 -11.87 9.70
CA GLU A 479 33.88 -12.09 8.75
C GLU A 479 33.82 -11.10 7.58
N GLU A 480 32.65 -10.96 6.93
CA GLU A 480 32.44 -10.00 5.84
C GLU A 480 32.75 -8.56 6.28
N CYS A 481 32.20 -8.10 7.40
CA CYS A 481 32.51 -6.78 7.95
C CYS A 481 33.98 -6.66 8.41
N GLY A 482 34.59 -7.76 8.83
CA GLY A 482 35.99 -7.84 9.22
C GLY A 482 36.95 -7.59 8.05
N ASN A 483 36.57 -8.04 6.85
CA ASN A 483 37.33 -7.95 5.61
C ASN A 483 37.14 -6.62 4.87
N LEU A 484 36.13 -5.83 5.21
CA LEU A 484 35.94 -4.50 4.63
C LEU A 484 37.09 -3.55 5.03
N THR A 485 37.67 -2.89 4.04
CA THR A 485 38.70 -1.87 4.23
C THR A 485 38.19 -0.50 3.79
N SER A 486 38.76 0.56 4.35
CA SER A 486 38.41 1.95 4.03
C SER A 486 38.68 2.34 2.57
N ASN A 487 39.49 1.55 1.85
CA ASN A 487 40.06 1.86 0.55
C ASN A 487 39.31 1.24 -0.64
N THR A 488 38.06 0.80 -0.47
CA THR A 488 37.19 0.49 -1.61
C THR A 488 36.73 1.79 -2.25
N SER A 489 37.68 2.58 -2.76
CA SER A 489 37.43 3.70 -3.65
C SER A 489 36.87 3.10 -4.94
N VAL A 490 35.55 3.05 -5.04
CA VAL A 490 34.91 2.99 -6.35
C VAL A 490 35.40 4.22 -7.09
N GLU A 491 36.19 4.03 -8.14
CA GLU A 491 36.64 5.12 -8.99
C GLU A 491 35.39 5.89 -9.44
N THR A 492 35.39 7.20 -9.17
CA THR A 492 34.32 8.15 -9.47
C THR A 492 34.28 8.38 -10.98
N ILE A 493 33.74 7.42 -11.73
CA ILE A 493 33.72 7.48 -13.20
C ILE A 493 32.39 8.09 -13.71
N ASN A 494 31.25 7.83 -13.04
CA ASN A 494 29.93 8.23 -13.55
C ASN A 494 29.10 9.06 -12.56
N GLY A 495 29.27 10.38 -12.59
CA GLY A 495 28.48 11.31 -11.78
C GLY A 495 29.13 12.67 -11.57
N ARG A 496 30.47 12.71 -11.62
CA ARG A 496 31.31 13.88 -11.35
C ARG A 496 30.79 15.09 -12.14
N ASN A 497 30.37 16.14 -11.43
CA ASN A 497 30.16 17.42 -12.07
C ASN A 497 31.52 17.89 -12.61
N ILE A 498 31.58 18.26 -13.88
CA ILE A 498 32.82 18.74 -14.54
C ILE A 498 33.45 19.96 -13.84
N TYR A 499 32.71 20.58 -12.91
CA TYR A 499 33.14 21.71 -12.10
C TYR A 499 33.56 21.36 -10.66
N GLU A 500 33.47 20.10 -10.21
CA GLU A 500 33.89 19.71 -8.85
C GLU A 500 35.37 20.00 -8.58
N ASP A 501 36.19 19.94 -9.62
CA ASP A 501 37.62 20.30 -9.56
C ASP A 501 37.87 21.76 -9.15
N ILE A 502 36.87 22.64 -9.24
CA ILE A 502 36.98 24.04 -8.79
C ILE A 502 36.88 24.14 -7.27
N LEU A 503 36.11 23.23 -6.65
CA LEU A 503 35.83 23.28 -5.21
C LEU A 503 36.77 22.40 -4.40
N LYS A 504 37.48 21.45 -5.03
CA LYS A 504 38.26 20.40 -4.35
C LYS A 504 39.30 20.91 -3.36
N ASP A 505 39.84 22.10 -3.58
CA ASP A 505 40.88 22.70 -2.74
C ASP A 505 40.30 23.49 -1.56
N PHE A 506 38.97 23.64 -1.48
CA PHE A 506 38.31 24.35 -0.39
C PHE A 506 38.04 23.45 0.81
N SER A 507 38.18 24.04 2.00
CA SER A 507 38.03 23.33 3.28
C SER A 507 36.65 22.71 3.49
N GLU A 508 35.60 23.36 2.97
CA GLU A 508 34.21 22.92 3.03
C GLU A 508 33.97 21.69 2.15
N TYR A 509 34.43 21.72 0.89
CA TYR A 509 34.43 20.53 0.04
C TYR A 509 35.27 19.37 0.63
N GLY A 510 36.37 19.71 1.32
CA GLY A 510 37.22 18.76 2.03
C GLY A 510 36.50 17.93 3.12
N LYS A 511 35.30 18.32 3.55
CA LYS A 511 34.47 17.54 4.49
C LYS A 511 34.04 16.19 3.91
N TYR A 512 33.79 16.09 2.61
CA TYR A 512 33.49 14.82 1.95
C TYR A 512 34.65 13.83 2.06
N LYS A 513 35.88 14.33 1.90
CA LYS A 513 37.09 13.54 2.08
C LYS A 513 37.22 13.02 3.52
N LYS A 514 36.87 13.82 4.52
CA LYS A 514 36.87 13.39 5.93
C LYS A 514 35.91 12.23 6.18
N LEU A 515 34.73 12.24 5.55
CA LEU A 515 33.76 11.15 5.59
C LEU A 515 34.29 9.90 4.88
N ASP A 516 35.03 10.07 3.79
CA ASP A 516 35.72 8.97 3.08
C ASP A 516 36.89 8.39 3.86
N GLU A 517 37.60 9.20 4.65
CA GLU A 517 38.75 8.76 5.45
C GLU A 517 38.36 8.05 6.74
N GLN A 518 37.10 8.16 7.21
CA GLN A 518 36.66 7.51 8.45
C GLN A 518 36.81 5.98 8.39
N PRO A 519 37.30 5.31 9.44
CA PRO A 519 37.32 3.85 9.45
C PRO A 519 35.88 3.30 9.49
N ILE A 520 35.70 2.11 8.92
CA ILE A 520 34.45 1.35 9.11
C ILE A 520 34.42 0.84 10.55
N ASP A 521 33.39 1.21 11.30
CA ASP A 521 33.09 0.63 12.61
C ASP A 521 32.53 -0.77 12.37
N LYS A 522 33.40 -1.77 12.52
CA LYS A 522 33.06 -3.19 12.32
C LYS A 522 31.88 -3.61 13.18
N THR A 523 31.78 -3.12 14.42
CA THR A 523 30.67 -3.48 15.32
C THR A 523 29.32 -2.96 14.81
N VAL A 524 29.32 -1.78 14.19
CA VAL A 524 28.14 -1.18 13.57
C VAL A 524 27.79 -1.90 12.28
N CYS A 525 28.77 -2.15 11.42
CA CYS A 525 28.57 -2.94 10.20
C CYS A 525 27.89 -4.27 10.53
N THR A 526 28.45 -5.01 11.48
CA THR A 526 27.96 -6.34 11.80
C THR A 526 26.56 -6.31 12.40
N LYS A 527 26.21 -5.25 13.13
CA LYS A 527 24.89 -5.10 13.75
C LYS A 527 23.80 -4.69 12.74
N TYR A 528 24.11 -3.82 11.78
CA TYR A 528 23.07 -3.18 10.96
C TYR A 528 23.10 -3.56 9.48
N CYS A 529 24.21 -4.06 8.93
CA CYS A 529 24.41 -4.18 7.48
C CYS A 529 24.19 -5.58 6.90
N GLU A 530 23.60 -6.52 7.65
CA GLU A 530 23.40 -7.92 7.21
C GLU A 530 22.72 -8.01 5.82
N LYS A 531 21.62 -7.29 5.61
CA LYS A 531 20.92 -7.33 4.31
C LYS A 531 21.68 -6.63 3.19
N CYS A 532 22.42 -5.55 3.47
CA CYS A 532 23.26 -4.96 2.43
C CYS A 532 24.34 -5.92 1.96
N ILE A 533 24.87 -6.78 2.84
CA ILE A 533 25.83 -7.83 2.46
C ILE A 533 25.18 -8.80 1.47
N THR A 534 23.94 -9.23 1.71
CA THR A 534 23.22 -10.09 0.76
C THR A 534 22.87 -9.40 -0.57
N LEU A 535 22.65 -8.09 -0.56
CA LEU A 535 22.32 -7.33 -1.76
C LEU A 535 23.55 -7.03 -2.64
N ASP A 536 24.76 -7.23 -2.12
CA ASP A 536 26.01 -6.91 -2.83
C ASP A 536 26.24 -7.77 -4.08
N GLU A 537 25.72 -9.00 -4.10
CA GLU A 537 25.74 -9.85 -5.28
C GLU A 537 25.01 -9.20 -6.46
N LYS A 538 23.89 -8.53 -6.18
CA LYS A 538 23.08 -7.84 -7.20
C LYS A 538 23.59 -6.41 -7.46
N TYR A 539 24.15 -5.77 -6.45
CA TYR A 539 24.63 -4.39 -6.49
C TYR A 539 26.03 -4.27 -5.91
N PRO A 540 27.07 -4.64 -6.70
CA PRO A 540 28.45 -4.65 -6.23
C PRO A 540 28.87 -3.32 -5.62
N GLY A 541 29.37 -3.36 -4.38
CA GLY A 541 29.83 -2.19 -3.63
C GLY A 541 28.81 -1.66 -2.62
N ILE A 542 27.56 -2.12 -2.64
CA ILE A 542 26.55 -1.66 -1.68
C ILE A 542 26.88 -2.07 -0.24
N LYS A 543 27.53 -3.22 -0.01
CA LYS A 543 27.91 -3.64 1.36
C LYS A 543 28.94 -2.70 1.97
N ALA A 544 29.92 -2.28 1.18
CA ALA A 544 30.94 -1.34 1.60
C ALA A 544 30.33 0.05 1.88
N PHE A 545 29.43 0.51 1.01
CA PHE A 545 28.70 1.75 1.21
C PHE A 545 27.86 1.71 2.49
N CYS A 546 27.04 0.68 2.70
CA CYS A 546 26.19 0.57 3.89
C CYS A 546 27.02 0.60 5.18
N ALA A 547 28.11 -0.17 5.23
CA ALA A 547 29.00 -0.20 6.38
C ALA A 547 29.61 1.18 6.67
N LYS A 548 30.03 1.89 5.62
CA LYS A 548 30.60 3.23 5.74
C LYS A 548 29.57 4.28 6.16
N MET A 549 28.40 4.28 5.53
CA MET A 549 27.28 5.18 5.86
C MET A 549 26.84 4.98 7.32
N ALA A 550 26.68 3.73 7.76
CA ALA A 550 26.31 3.41 9.13
C ALA A 550 27.36 3.91 10.14
N SER A 551 28.65 3.73 9.83
CA SER A 551 29.77 4.19 10.65
C SER A 551 29.81 5.72 10.73
N ASN A 552 29.68 6.39 9.59
CA ASN A 552 29.68 7.85 9.50
C ASN A 552 28.48 8.45 10.22
N LEU A 553 27.28 7.87 10.09
CA LEU A 553 26.08 8.33 10.77
C LEU A 553 26.25 8.25 12.30
N LYS A 554 26.74 7.13 12.83
CA LYS A 554 26.97 6.97 14.27
C LYS A 554 28.05 7.92 14.80
N ASN A 555 29.12 8.11 14.05
CA ASN A 555 30.32 8.81 14.53
C ASN A 555 30.41 10.27 14.05
N LEU A 556 29.38 10.79 13.36
CA LEU A 556 29.40 12.10 12.69
C LEU A 556 29.87 13.24 13.59
N TYR A 557 29.49 13.19 14.87
CA TYR A 557 29.83 14.21 15.87
C TYR A 557 31.26 14.10 16.40
N SER A 558 31.85 12.90 16.31
CA SER A 558 33.23 12.63 16.71
C SER A 558 34.26 13.02 15.64
N ILE A 559 33.82 13.22 14.38
CA ILE A 559 34.72 13.63 13.29
C ILE A 559 35.22 15.06 13.54
N GLN A 560 36.54 15.19 13.73
CA GLN A 560 37.18 16.48 13.94
C GLN A 560 37.06 17.37 12.70
N ASN A 561 36.97 18.69 12.92
CA ASN A 561 36.92 19.69 11.87
C ASN A 561 35.78 19.49 10.85
N MET A 562 34.71 18.78 11.22
CA MET A 562 33.46 18.80 10.45
C MET A 562 32.72 20.14 10.58
N GLY A 563 33.04 20.93 11.62
CA GLY A 563 32.52 22.29 11.81
C GLY A 563 30.98 22.35 11.83
N GLY A 564 30.44 23.57 11.79
CA GLY A 564 29.03 23.83 11.48
C GLY A 564 27.97 23.43 12.53
N THR A 565 26.73 23.78 12.23
CA THR A 565 25.53 23.39 12.99
C THR A 565 25.17 21.91 12.76
N HIS A 566 24.26 21.35 13.55
CA HIS A 566 23.69 20.00 13.32
C HIS A 566 23.17 19.84 11.88
N LEU A 567 22.45 20.86 11.38
CA LEU A 567 21.97 20.93 10.01
C LEU A 567 23.11 20.78 8.99
N ASN A 568 24.22 21.50 9.19
CA ASN A 568 25.39 21.45 8.31
C ASN A 568 26.03 20.05 8.27
N ARG A 569 26.20 19.41 9.43
CA ARG A 569 26.76 18.06 9.49
C ARG A 569 25.87 17.05 8.80
N CYS A 570 24.56 17.12 9.04
CA CYS A 570 23.59 16.22 8.41
C CYS A 570 23.47 16.46 6.90
N SER A 571 23.53 17.70 6.42
CA SER A 571 23.50 18.00 4.98
C SER A 571 24.73 17.42 4.27
N HIS A 572 25.93 17.60 4.85
CA HIS A 572 27.15 16.99 4.31
C HIS A 572 27.08 15.46 4.27
N LEU A 573 26.59 14.81 5.34
CA LEU A 573 26.40 13.36 5.35
C LEU A 573 25.37 12.91 4.30
N THR A 574 24.29 13.69 4.11
CA THR A 574 23.23 13.41 3.14
C THR A 574 23.79 13.44 1.72
N TYR A 575 24.45 14.53 1.32
CA TYR A 575 24.96 14.69 -0.04
C TYR A 575 26.19 13.84 -0.33
N TRP A 576 27.00 13.53 0.68
CA TRP A 576 28.00 12.47 0.60
C TRP A 576 27.35 11.12 0.29
N SER A 577 26.27 10.77 1.01
CA SER A 577 25.58 9.50 0.80
C SER A 577 24.97 9.41 -0.58
N TYR A 578 24.29 10.47 -1.04
CA TYR A 578 23.71 10.52 -2.38
C TYR A 578 24.78 10.37 -3.46
N ASP A 579 25.92 11.06 -3.34
CA ASP A 579 27.03 10.92 -4.27
C ASP A 579 27.54 9.48 -4.34
N LYS A 580 27.80 8.85 -3.19
CA LYS A 580 28.28 7.45 -3.15
C LYS A 580 27.25 6.48 -3.71
N ILE A 581 25.96 6.66 -3.41
CA ILE A 581 24.88 5.82 -3.95
C ILE A 581 24.80 5.96 -5.47
N MET A 582 24.81 7.19 -5.98
CA MET A 582 24.82 7.45 -7.42
C MET A 582 26.02 6.76 -8.06
N ASN A 583 27.23 6.94 -7.52
CA ASN A 583 28.43 6.31 -8.09
C ASN A 583 28.43 4.77 -8.00
N THR A 584 27.79 4.19 -6.99
CA THR A 584 27.71 2.73 -6.79
C THR A 584 26.64 2.09 -7.66
N LEU A 585 25.49 2.76 -7.85
CA LEU A 585 24.29 2.17 -8.47
C LEU A 585 23.95 2.69 -9.86
N ASN A 586 24.63 3.73 -10.34
CA ASN A 586 24.38 4.33 -11.65
C ASN A 586 24.87 3.41 -12.77
N SER A 587 24.02 2.45 -13.13
CA SER A 587 24.03 1.86 -14.47
C SER A 587 23.39 2.87 -15.43
N SER A 588 23.84 2.93 -16.68
CA SER A 588 23.30 3.80 -17.73
C SER A 588 21.80 3.63 -18.04
N VAL A 589 21.10 2.78 -17.28
CA VAL A 589 19.72 2.32 -17.47
C VAL A 589 18.75 2.86 -16.40
N HIS A 590 19.22 3.25 -15.21
CA HIS A 590 18.34 3.64 -14.08
C HIS A 590 18.70 4.99 -13.44
N ASN A 591 17.74 5.91 -13.41
CA ASN A 591 17.89 7.26 -12.83
C ASN A 591 17.42 7.34 -11.36
N THR A 592 17.18 6.22 -10.69
CA THR A 592 16.63 6.14 -9.33
C THR A 592 17.23 4.95 -8.58
N VAL A 593 17.29 5.05 -7.25
CA VAL A 593 17.69 3.92 -6.39
C VAL A 593 16.64 2.81 -6.46
N ASP A 594 17.09 1.55 -6.56
CA ASP A 594 16.18 0.40 -6.45
C ASP A 594 15.46 0.42 -5.09
N GLU A 595 14.18 0.07 -5.10
CA GLU A 595 13.35 0.13 -3.90
C GLU A 595 13.87 -0.78 -2.78
N SER A 596 14.48 -1.92 -3.12
CA SER A 596 15.07 -2.84 -2.13
C SER A 596 16.25 -2.21 -1.39
N ILE A 597 17.10 -1.46 -2.11
CA ILE A 597 18.26 -0.78 -1.53
C ILE A 597 17.82 0.42 -0.71
N SER A 598 17.02 1.31 -1.30
CA SER A 598 16.55 2.53 -0.62
C SER A 598 15.83 2.20 0.68
N SER A 599 15.02 1.14 0.69
CA SER A 599 14.33 0.68 1.89
C SER A 599 15.30 0.16 2.95
N GLU A 600 16.34 -0.56 2.54
CA GLU A 600 17.32 -1.09 3.48
C GLU A 600 18.22 0.02 4.07
N LEU A 601 18.65 0.97 3.25
CA LEU A 601 19.38 2.15 3.73
C LEU A 601 18.55 2.97 4.72
N TYR A 602 17.25 3.13 4.45
CA TYR A 602 16.33 3.81 5.36
C TYR A 602 16.21 3.08 6.70
N ASN A 603 16.07 1.75 6.68
CA ASN A 603 16.03 0.93 7.90
C ASN A 603 17.29 1.09 8.75
N ILE A 604 18.47 0.99 8.14
CA ILE A 604 19.76 1.16 8.83
C ILE A 604 19.84 2.54 9.48
N MET A 605 19.53 3.58 8.70
CA MET A 605 19.55 4.96 9.18
C MET A 605 18.61 5.16 10.37
N LEU A 606 17.38 4.64 10.31
CA LEU A 606 16.42 4.77 11.41
C LEU A 606 16.84 4.01 12.67
N GLN A 607 17.36 2.79 12.53
CA GLN A 607 17.85 2.00 13.65
C GLN A 607 19.01 2.70 14.38
N ILE A 608 19.97 3.24 13.64
CA ILE A 608 21.10 3.96 14.23
C ILE A 608 20.61 5.24 14.91
N ASN A 609 19.80 6.06 14.23
CA ASN A 609 19.25 7.28 14.81
C ASN A 609 18.39 7.04 16.06
N SER A 610 17.75 5.88 16.18
CA SER A 610 16.97 5.54 17.37
C SER A 610 17.83 5.50 18.65
N LEU A 611 19.12 5.20 18.50
CA LEU A 611 20.08 5.07 19.59
C LEU A 611 20.93 6.33 19.83
N LEU A 612 20.86 7.32 18.93
CA LEU A 612 21.64 8.55 19.03
C LEU A 612 20.90 9.63 19.86
N PRO A 613 21.63 10.53 20.54
CA PRO A 613 21.06 11.72 21.15
C PRO A 613 20.33 12.59 20.13
N ALA A 614 19.27 13.32 20.55
CA ALA A 614 18.43 14.09 19.64
C ALA A 614 19.19 15.08 18.74
N HIS A 615 20.23 15.74 19.28
CA HIS A 615 21.06 16.69 18.56
C HIS A 615 22.07 16.02 17.61
N GLU A 616 22.19 14.69 17.61
CA GLU A 616 23.10 13.92 16.75
C GLU A 616 22.37 13.21 15.60
N LYS A 617 21.04 13.12 15.66
CA LYS A 617 20.25 12.35 14.69
C LYS A 617 20.26 13.01 13.31
N CYS A 618 20.59 12.28 12.25
CA CYS A 618 20.46 12.76 10.87
C CYS A 618 19.50 11.87 10.10
N ILE A 619 18.37 12.43 9.66
CA ILE A 619 17.33 11.73 8.89
C ILE A 619 17.22 12.36 7.52
N TYR A 620 17.44 11.58 6.46
CA TYR A 620 17.28 12.02 5.07
C TYR A 620 16.58 10.95 4.21
N SER A 621 16.15 11.33 3.01
CA SER A 621 15.29 10.49 2.16
C SER A 621 16.10 9.71 1.14
N PHE A 622 15.89 8.40 1.04
CA PHE A 622 16.41 7.59 -0.07
C PHE A 622 15.42 7.48 -1.23
N HIS A 623 14.25 8.13 -1.14
CA HIS A 623 13.30 8.28 -2.25
C HIS A 623 13.68 9.51 -3.07
N GLY A 624 14.28 9.31 -4.24
CA GLY A 624 14.69 10.40 -5.12
C GLY A 624 15.23 9.91 -6.46
N ASN A 625 15.33 10.85 -7.41
CA ASN A 625 15.97 10.61 -8.69
C ASN A 625 17.38 11.23 -8.69
N PHE A 626 18.33 10.54 -9.33
CA PHE A 626 19.73 10.94 -9.39
C PHE A 626 19.94 12.35 -9.99
N PRO A 627 19.22 12.76 -11.05
CA PRO A 627 19.31 14.14 -11.54
C PRO A 627 18.98 15.19 -10.47
N LYS A 628 17.94 14.98 -9.67
CA LYS A 628 17.54 15.89 -8.60
C LYS A 628 18.58 15.92 -7.48
N TRP A 629 19.05 14.76 -7.03
CA TRP A 629 20.09 14.68 -5.99
C TRP A 629 21.39 15.38 -6.41
N LYS A 630 21.74 15.29 -7.70
CA LYS A 630 22.88 16.01 -8.26
C LYS A 630 22.69 17.52 -8.17
N GLU A 631 21.53 18.03 -8.60
CA GLU A 631 21.25 19.48 -8.52
C GLU A 631 21.26 19.99 -7.08
N GLU A 632 20.65 19.25 -6.15
CA GLU A 632 20.64 19.60 -4.73
C GLU A 632 22.06 19.62 -4.15
N LYS A 633 22.89 18.61 -4.47
CA LYS A 633 24.30 18.57 -4.07
C LYS A 633 25.08 19.76 -4.64
N ASP A 634 24.94 20.05 -5.94
CA ASP A 634 25.67 21.13 -6.59
C ASP A 634 25.32 22.51 -5.99
N LEU A 635 24.05 22.71 -5.60
CA LEU A 635 23.61 23.88 -4.86
C LEU A 635 24.16 23.91 -3.43
N HIS A 636 24.07 22.81 -2.69
CA HIS A 636 24.67 22.68 -1.36
C HIS A 636 26.15 23.05 -1.39
N ASP A 637 26.92 22.45 -2.30
CA ASP A 637 28.35 22.68 -2.44
C ASP A 637 28.66 24.14 -2.77
N TYR A 638 27.86 24.77 -3.63
CA TYR A 638 27.96 26.21 -3.90
C TYR A 638 27.76 27.07 -2.64
N PHE A 639 26.70 26.82 -1.87
CA PHE A 639 26.37 27.64 -0.70
C PHE A 639 27.34 27.44 0.47
N GLU A 640 27.91 26.25 0.62
CA GLU A 640 28.91 25.96 1.64
C GLU A 640 30.28 26.53 1.26
N ASN A 641 30.63 26.51 -0.03
CA ASN A 641 31.92 27.03 -0.50
C ASN A 641 31.87 28.52 -0.91
N TYR A 642 30.73 29.21 -0.78
CA TYR A 642 30.56 30.58 -1.25
C TYR A 642 31.60 31.56 -0.70
N ASP A 643 31.87 31.48 0.61
CA ASP A 643 32.84 32.36 1.27
C ASP A 643 34.27 32.10 0.79
N SER A 644 34.60 30.87 0.37
CA SER A 644 35.87 30.57 -0.28
C SER A 644 35.89 31.10 -1.72
N LEU A 645 34.81 30.89 -2.48
CA LEU A 645 34.67 31.33 -3.87
C LEU A 645 34.79 32.85 -4.04
N ILE A 646 34.13 33.64 -3.17
CA ILE A 646 34.14 35.10 -3.28
C ILE A 646 35.53 35.71 -3.01
N ASN A 647 36.38 34.97 -2.30
CA ASN A 647 37.74 35.37 -1.95
C ASN A 647 38.79 34.93 -2.98
N VAL A 648 38.41 34.15 -4.02
CA VAL A 648 39.32 33.78 -5.12
C VAL A 648 39.74 35.01 -5.93
N SER A 649 41.05 35.13 -6.22
CA SER A 649 41.60 36.25 -6.99
C SER A 649 41.12 36.25 -8.45
N SER A 650 40.69 37.40 -8.95
CA SER A 650 40.15 37.59 -10.30
C SER A 650 41.19 37.51 -11.45
N TYR A 651 42.48 37.32 -11.13
CA TYR A 651 43.61 37.47 -12.06
C TYR A 651 44.18 36.13 -12.60
N ASN A 652 43.61 34.98 -12.25
CA ASN A 652 44.13 33.68 -12.70
C ASN A 652 43.59 33.24 -14.07
N ASP A 653 44.40 32.45 -14.81
CA ASP A 653 44.11 31.72 -16.06
C ASP A 653 42.88 30.78 -16.01
N THR A 654 42.18 30.72 -14.87
CA THR A 654 41.02 29.89 -14.60
C THR A 654 39.69 30.64 -14.68
N LYS A 655 39.68 31.92 -15.11
CA LYS A 655 38.48 32.76 -15.25
C LYS A 655 37.35 32.08 -16.03
N GLY A 656 37.66 31.44 -17.16
CA GLY A 656 36.68 30.73 -17.97
C GLY A 656 35.98 29.59 -17.22
N LYS A 657 36.73 28.81 -16.42
CA LYS A 657 36.18 27.69 -15.63
C LYS A 657 35.25 28.18 -14.51
N HIS A 658 35.67 29.21 -13.76
CA HIS A 658 34.83 29.81 -12.72
C HIS A 658 33.56 30.42 -13.29
N CYS A 659 33.65 31.15 -14.40
CA CYS A 659 32.48 31.71 -15.06
C CYS A 659 31.49 30.65 -15.56
N ASN A 660 31.99 29.53 -16.10
CA ASN A 660 31.14 28.43 -16.52
C ASN A 660 30.42 27.77 -15.33
N TYR A 661 31.15 27.53 -14.23
CA TYR A 661 30.57 27.00 -12.99
C TYR A 661 29.50 27.92 -12.39
N VAL A 662 29.80 29.21 -12.24
CA VAL A 662 28.83 30.16 -11.65
C VAL A 662 27.60 30.33 -12.56
N ASN A 663 27.77 30.30 -13.89
CA ASN A 663 26.62 30.31 -14.80
C ASN A 663 25.77 29.04 -14.71
N TYR A 664 26.40 27.88 -14.55
CA TYR A 664 25.72 26.61 -14.30
C TYR A 664 24.88 26.69 -13.01
N ILE A 665 25.50 27.12 -11.90
CA ILE A 665 24.81 27.33 -10.62
C ILE A 665 23.69 28.36 -10.74
N TYR A 666 23.88 29.45 -11.49
CA TYR A 666 22.83 30.43 -11.74
C TYR A 666 21.57 29.81 -12.35
N GLY A 667 21.74 28.85 -13.28
CA GLY A 667 20.62 28.08 -13.84
C GLY A 667 19.90 27.22 -12.79
N LEU A 668 20.64 26.55 -11.91
CA LEU A 668 20.07 25.78 -10.80
C LEU A 668 19.35 26.69 -9.80
N TYR A 669 20.01 27.76 -9.36
CA TYR A 669 19.49 28.73 -8.40
C TYR A 669 18.15 29.31 -8.85
N LYS A 670 18.03 29.67 -10.13
CA LYS A 670 16.78 30.20 -10.71
C LYS A 670 15.63 29.19 -10.68
N ARG A 671 15.90 27.89 -10.85
CA ARG A 671 14.88 26.84 -10.83
C ARG A 671 14.42 26.52 -9.41
N HIS A 672 15.34 26.49 -8.46
CA HIS A 672 15.04 26.07 -7.08
C HIS A 672 14.54 27.20 -6.19
N ILE A 673 14.85 28.48 -6.48
CA ILE A 673 14.44 29.60 -5.63
C ILE A 673 12.92 29.71 -5.46
N THR A 674 12.12 29.37 -6.49
CA THR A 674 10.66 29.48 -6.43
C THR A 674 10.04 28.45 -5.49
N ASP A 675 10.67 27.29 -5.39
CA ASP A 675 10.17 26.17 -4.60
C ASP A 675 10.72 26.22 -3.18
N CYS A 676 11.91 26.80 -3.01
CA CYS A 676 12.64 26.84 -1.75
C CYS A 676 12.52 28.15 -0.97
N CYS A 677 12.16 29.27 -1.60
CA CYS A 677 12.11 30.58 -0.94
C CYS A 677 10.72 31.20 -1.01
N LYS A 678 10.15 31.52 0.15
CA LYS A 678 8.91 32.30 0.29
C LYS A 678 9.24 33.68 0.81
N CYS A 679 9.22 34.68 -0.07
CA CYS A 679 9.63 36.03 0.29
C CYS A 679 8.43 36.96 0.49
N TYR A 680 8.54 37.84 1.49
CA TYR A 680 7.55 38.87 1.82
C TYR A 680 8.13 40.27 1.63
N ASN A 681 7.26 41.21 1.26
CA ASN A 681 7.67 42.58 0.97
C ASN A 681 7.32 43.51 2.14
N ASP A 682 8.05 43.38 3.24
CA ASP A 682 8.10 44.35 4.36
C ASP A 682 9.35 45.26 4.14
N PRO A 683 9.60 46.39 4.85
CA PRO A 683 10.63 47.36 4.45
C PRO A 683 12.05 46.76 4.33
N ASN A 684 12.27 45.55 4.87
CA ASN A 684 13.35 44.65 4.48
C ASN A 684 12.76 43.35 3.90
N VAL A 685 13.22 42.94 2.70
CA VAL A 685 12.83 41.65 2.09
C VAL A 685 13.30 40.51 2.99
N SER A 686 12.35 39.85 3.66
CA SER A 686 12.58 38.61 4.43
C SER A 686 12.08 37.42 3.61
N CYS A 687 12.83 36.32 3.64
CA CYS A 687 12.48 35.09 2.92
C CYS A 687 12.58 33.89 3.86
N ASP A 688 11.51 33.11 3.93
CA ASP A 688 11.50 31.81 4.59
C ASP A 688 12.07 30.75 3.65
N ASN A 689 12.89 29.85 4.20
CA ASN A 689 13.58 28.81 3.44
C ASN A 689 12.96 27.43 3.72
N GLU A 690 12.31 26.88 2.70
CA GLU A 690 11.66 25.57 2.72
C GLU A 690 12.65 24.42 2.43
N CYS A 691 13.87 24.74 1.96
CA CYS A 691 14.92 23.78 1.61
C CYS A 691 16.23 24.03 2.38
N PRO A 692 16.23 24.10 3.72
CA PRO A 692 17.39 24.51 4.51
C PRO A 692 18.60 23.57 4.38
N ASN A 693 18.41 22.34 3.91
CA ASN A 693 19.49 21.36 3.73
C ASN A 693 20.45 21.68 2.58
N TYR A 694 20.00 22.39 1.54
CA TYR A 694 20.81 22.64 0.34
C TYR A 694 20.62 24.00 -0.32
N PHE A 695 19.63 24.78 0.10
CA PHE A 695 19.36 26.09 -0.47
C PHE A 695 19.53 27.18 0.58
N LYS A 696 19.97 28.39 0.18
CA LYS A 696 19.97 29.59 1.03
C LYS A 696 19.29 30.74 0.30
N CYS A 697 18.27 31.31 0.92
CA CYS A 697 17.46 32.41 0.35
C CYS A 697 18.06 33.81 0.57
N ASP A 698 19.19 33.93 1.25
CA ASP A 698 19.85 35.21 1.49
C ASP A 698 20.43 35.78 0.17
N LYS A 699 20.13 37.06 -0.10
CA LYS A 699 20.60 37.80 -1.29
C LYS A 699 22.12 37.77 -1.47
N LYS A 700 22.89 37.60 -0.39
CA LYS A 700 24.35 37.51 -0.51
C LYS A 700 24.80 36.32 -1.37
N TYR A 701 24.03 35.23 -1.39
CA TYR A 701 24.37 34.03 -2.15
C TYR A 701 23.92 34.06 -3.61
N VAL A 702 23.40 35.18 -4.11
CA VAL A 702 23.00 35.29 -5.52
C VAL A 702 24.23 35.12 -6.42
N PRO A 703 24.20 34.22 -7.41
CA PRO A 703 25.38 33.94 -8.23
C PRO A 703 25.89 35.16 -9.05
N ASN A 704 25.06 36.19 -9.28
CA ASN A 704 25.51 37.46 -9.88
C ASN A 704 26.69 38.09 -9.14
N ASN A 705 26.71 38.01 -7.81
CA ASN A 705 27.79 38.57 -6.99
C ASN A 705 29.15 37.98 -7.40
N LEU A 706 29.19 36.67 -7.67
CA LEU A 706 30.39 35.98 -8.15
C LEU A 706 30.66 36.22 -9.65
N LEU A 707 29.63 36.30 -10.50
CA LEU A 707 29.80 36.66 -11.92
C LEU A 707 30.47 38.02 -12.07
N THR A 708 30.03 39.01 -11.28
CA THR A 708 30.63 40.34 -11.23
C THR A 708 32.05 40.29 -10.70
N LYS A 709 32.29 39.55 -9.60
CA LYS A 709 33.62 39.38 -9.00
C LYS A 709 34.63 38.78 -9.98
N PHE A 710 34.23 37.77 -10.76
CA PHE A 710 35.08 37.12 -11.75
C PHE A 710 35.12 37.82 -13.12
N GLN A 711 34.38 38.93 -13.29
CA GLN A 711 34.32 39.69 -14.53
C GLN A 711 33.94 38.84 -15.76
N CYS A 712 32.97 37.94 -15.60
CA CYS A 712 32.53 37.05 -16.67
C CYS A 712 31.93 37.84 -17.85
N GLN A 713 32.33 37.54 -19.08
CA GLN A 713 31.79 38.21 -20.27
C GLN A 713 30.37 37.72 -20.57
N GLY A 714 29.45 38.66 -20.76
CA GLY A 714 28.02 38.43 -20.94
C GLY A 714 27.22 39.28 -19.95
N GLU A 715 26.65 40.39 -20.43
CA GLU A 715 25.83 41.30 -19.63
C GLU A 715 24.51 40.65 -19.19
N LYS A 716 24.53 39.83 -18.15
CA LYS A 716 23.31 39.60 -17.36
C LYS A 716 23.10 40.85 -16.49
N SER A 717 22.39 41.82 -17.06
CA SER A 717 22.22 43.16 -16.47
C SER A 717 21.73 43.10 -15.01
N SER A 718 22.06 44.12 -14.22
CA SER A 718 21.51 44.37 -12.88
C SER A 718 19.97 44.41 -12.81
N LYS A 719 19.30 44.43 -13.97
CA LYS A 719 17.84 44.33 -14.12
C LYS A 719 17.31 42.89 -13.93
N GLU A 720 18.09 41.86 -14.24
CA GLU A 720 17.73 40.45 -14.00
C GLU A 720 17.86 40.06 -12.53
N GLU A 721 18.88 40.58 -11.84
CA GLU A 721 19.14 40.36 -10.41
C GLU A 721 17.95 40.77 -9.53
N LYS A 722 17.35 41.94 -9.81
CA LYS A 722 16.14 42.42 -9.12
C LYS A 722 14.90 41.56 -9.41
N ASN A 723 14.90 40.80 -10.51
CA ASN A 723 13.73 40.04 -10.95
C ASN A 723 13.66 38.64 -10.30
N ILE A 724 14.80 38.07 -9.86
CA ILE A 724 14.86 36.70 -9.31
C ILE A 724 14.06 36.57 -8.01
N PHE A 725 14.29 37.46 -7.03
CA PHE A 725 13.51 37.47 -5.78
C PHE A 725 12.07 37.93 -5.98
N HIS A 726 11.79 38.72 -7.01
CA HIS A 726 10.41 39.08 -7.36
C HIS A 726 9.59 37.86 -7.80
N ILE A 727 10.21 36.81 -8.34
CA ILE A 727 9.50 35.58 -8.72
C ILE A 727 9.12 34.77 -7.47
N ALA A 728 9.93 34.83 -6.40
CA ALA A 728 9.72 34.13 -5.12
C ALA A 728 8.82 34.91 -4.11
N MET A 729 8.31 36.10 -4.49
CA MET A 729 7.41 36.88 -3.63
C MET A 729 5.98 36.32 -3.67
N ILE A 730 5.42 35.98 -2.52
CA ILE A 730 4.02 35.54 -2.43
C ILE A 730 3.06 36.67 -2.85
N ASP A 731 3.39 37.92 -2.51
CA ASP A 731 2.57 39.10 -2.81
C ASP A 731 2.81 39.68 -4.22
N ARG A 732 3.47 38.94 -5.12
CA ARG A 732 3.86 39.45 -6.46
C ARG A 732 2.66 39.99 -7.24
N ILE A 733 1.51 39.33 -7.13
CA ILE A 733 0.26 39.76 -7.78
C ILE A 733 -0.21 41.09 -7.20
N VAL A 734 -0.22 41.21 -5.87
CA VAL A 734 -0.63 42.44 -5.14
C VAL A 734 0.29 43.61 -5.48
N LEU A 735 1.61 43.37 -5.57
CA LEU A 735 2.59 44.38 -5.95
C LEU A 735 2.47 44.80 -7.42
N TRP A 736 2.20 43.86 -8.32
CA TRP A 736 1.96 44.17 -9.74
C TRP A 736 0.70 45.03 -9.90
N ILE A 737 -0.39 44.67 -9.22
CA ILE A 737 -1.62 45.46 -9.18
C ILE A 737 -1.32 46.88 -8.67
N THR A 738 -0.61 47.00 -7.54
CA THR A 738 -0.26 48.29 -6.93
C THR A 738 0.61 49.17 -7.85
N LYS A 739 1.59 48.58 -8.54
CA LYS A 739 2.42 49.30 -9.52
C LYS A 739 1.61 49.71 -10.75
N ALA A 740 0.75 48.84 -11.25
CA ALA A 740 -0.11 49.11 -12.41
C ALA A 740 -1.11 50.23 -12.09
N THR A 741 -1.75 50.22 -10.92
CA THR A 741 -2.65 51.30 -10.47
C THR A 741 -1.91 52.62 -10.29
N ASN A 742 -0.70 52.61 -9.71
CA ASN A 742 0.11 53.81 -9.53
C ASN A 742 0.64 54.37 -10.86
N ALA A 743 1.02 53.51 -11.81
CA ALA A 743 1.42 53.93 -13.16
C ALA A 743 0.24 54.56 -13.91
N LYS A 744 -0.96 53.97 -13.79
CA LYS A 744 -2.20 54.52 -14.35
C LYS A 744 -2.53 55.89 -13.75
N ALA A 745 -2.39 56.05 -12.43
CA ALA A 745 -2.56 57.33 -11.74
C ALA A 745 -1.49 58.38 -12.12
N LYS A 746 -0.27 57.96 -12.47
CA LYS A 746 0.82 58.85 -12.91
C LYS A 746 0.62 59.31 -14.37
N LEU A 747 0.14 58.41 -15.24
CA LEU A 747 -0.29 58.73 -16.62
C LEU A 747 -1.44 59.73 -16.65
N SER A 748 -2.39 59.64 -15.71
CA SER A 748 -3.46 60.64 -15.53
C SER A 748 -2.99 62.00 -15.00
N ARG A 749 -1.78 62.10 -14.44
CA ARG A 749 -1.21 63.37 -13.92
C ARG A 749 -0.28 64.07 -14.90
N THR A 750 0.27 63.35 -15.89
CA THR A 750 1.16 63.92 -16.93
C THR A 750 0.43 64.45 -18.16
N SER A 751 -0.90 64.36 -18.22
CA SER A 751 -1.70 64.87 -19.35
C SER A 751 -2.23 66.31 -19.17
N ASN A 752 -1.78 67.04 -18.15
CA ASN A 752 -2.16 68.43 -17.93
C ASN A 752 -0.94 69.36 -17.90
N SER A 753 -0.44 69.74 -19.08
CA SER A 753 0.19 71.03 -19.32
C SER A 753 0.26 71.32 -20.83
N ASP A 754 -0.52 72.32 -21.24
CA ASP A 754 -0.27 73.29 -22.32
C ASP A 754 -0.49 72.89 -23.81
N ALA A 755 -1.76 73.02 -24.26
CA ALA A 755 -2.35 73.71 -25.45
C ALA A 755 -1.58 73.87 -26.81
N PRO A 756 -2.21 74.20 -27.99
CA PRO A 756 -3.65 74.35 -28.35
C PRO A 756 -4.13 73.72 -29.71
N SER A 757 -5.46 73.54 -29.81
CA SER A 757 -6.43 73.65 -30.94
C SER A 757 -6.10 73.29 -32.41
N THR A 758 -6.89 72.35 -32.99
CA THR A 758 -7.90 72.53 -34.09
C THR A 758 -8.66 71.21 -34.24
N SER A 759 -9.91 71.09 -33.76
CA SER A 759 -11.17 71.35 -34.48
C SER A 759 -11.50 70.33 -35.57
N GLU A 760 -12.39 69.38 -35.26
CA GLU A 760 -13.55 69.08 -36.11
C GLU A 760 -14.60 68.24 -35.33
N THR A 761 -15.68 68.93 -34.97
CA THR A 761 -17.09 68.54 -35.15
C THR A 761 -17.49 67.11 -34.80
N ILE A 762 -18.20 66.93 -33.68
CA ILE A 762 -19.66 66.74 -33.64
C ILE A 762 -20.08 66.93 -32.17
N SER A 763 -20.71 68.07 -31.94
CA SER A 763 -21.69 68.30 -30.89
C SER A 763 -22.88 67.36 -31.08
N GLU A 764 -23.34 66.73 -30.01
CA GLU A 764 -24.70 66.26 -29.71
C GLU A 764 -24.53 65.08 -28.74
N ILE A 765 -25.15 64.96 -27.56
CA ILE A 765 -26.27 65.64 -26.94
C ILE A 765 -26.34 65.10 -25.49
N ILE A 766 -26.74 65.98 -24.56
CA ILE A 766 -27.48 65.70 -23.31
C ILE A 766 -26.76 65.20 -22.04
N SER A 767 -26.88 66.06 -21.03
CA SER A 767 -26.85 65.81 -19.60
C SER A 767 -28.06 65.00 -19.10
N GLU A 768 -27.80 64.09 -18.17
CA GLU A 768 -28.69 63.67 -17.07
C GLU A 768 -30.10 63.21 -17.40
N THR A 769 -30.24 61.90 -17.57
CA THR A 769 -31.12 60.94 -16.87
C THR A 769 -30.99 59.65 -17.69
N THR A 770 -30.94 58.45 -17.14
CA THR A 770 -32.14 57.69 -16.77
C THR A 770 -31.72 56.34 -16.20
N ASN A 771 -32.47 55.87 -15.20
CA ASN A 771 -32.55 54.45 -14.89
C ASN A 771 -33.10 53.70 -16.12
N ASN A 772 -32.50 52.54 -16.41
CA ASN A 772 -33.01 51.39 -17.18
C ASN A 772 -33.52 51.71 -18.61
N GLU A 773 -33.14 51.01 -19.67
CA GLU A 773 -33.16 49.55 -19.83
C GLU A 773 -32.62 49.23 -21.24
N SER A 774 -32.00 48.06 -21.40
CA SER A 774 -31.88 47.31 -22.67
C SER A 774 -31.08 47.91 -23.83
N LEU A 775 -29.83 47.47 -23.95
CA LEU A 775 -29.47 46.69 -25.14
C LEU A 775 -28.60 45.49 -24.72
N TYR A 776 -29.28 44.37 -24.59
CA TYR A 776 -28.72 43.03 -24.65
C TYR A 776 -27.95 42.94 -25.97
N ASP A 777 -26.63 43.06 -25.96
CA ASP A 777 -25.83 42.57 -27.08
C ASP A 777 -26.03 41.05 -27.09
N PRO A 778 -26.60 40.43 -28.14
CA PRO A 778 -26.79 38.98 -28.19
C PRO A 778 -25.46 38.23 -28.04
N PHE A 779 -24.34 38.90 -28.33
CA PHE A 779 -23.01 38.36 -28.16
C PHE A 779 -22.53 38.41 -26.71
N TYR A 780 -22.75 39.50 -25.96
CA TYR A 780 -22.37 39.57 -24.54
C TYR A 780 -23.40 38.96 -23.61
N GLY A 781 -24.69 39.03 -23.95
CA GLY A 781 -25.77 38.29 -23.27
C GLY A 781 -25.66 36.79 -23.56
N GLY A 782 -25.37 36.41 -24.81
CA GLY A 782 -25.05 35.04 -25.18
C GLY A 782 -23.75 34.56 -24.54
N MET A 783 -22.71 35.39 -24.46
CA MET A 783 -21.46 35.07 -23.77
C MET A 783 -21.61 35.04 -22.26
N LEU A 784 -22.40 35.92 -21.64
CA LEU A 784 -22.69 35.87 -20.20
C LEU A 784 -23.51 34.64 -19.86
N ILE A 785 -24.50 34.30 -20.68
CA ILE A 785 -25.24 33.04 -20.54
C ILE A 785 -24.30 31.87 -20.76
N CYS A 786 -23.44 31.88 -21.78
CA CYS A 786 -22.44 30.82 -22.00
C CYS A 786 -21.41 30.73 -20.86
N PHE A 787 -20.93 31.84 -20.28
CA PHE A 787 -19.97 31.85 -19.18
C PHE A 787 -20.62 31.49 -17.84
N VAL A 788 -21.89 31.82 -17.65
CA VAL A 788 -22.67 31.37 -16.50
C VAL A 788 -23.03 29.89 -16.65
N PHE A 789 -23.39 29.42 -17.84
CA PHE A 789 -23.58 27.98 -18.11
C PHE A 789 -22.26 27.21 -18.05
N LEU A 790 -21.13 27.75 -18.53
CA LEU A 790 -19.80 27.16 -18.39
C LEU A 790 -19.34 27.17 -16.93
N GLY A 791 -19.64 28.23 -16.17
CA GLY A 791 -19.39 28.32 -14.75
C GLY A 791 -20.24 27.32 -13.96
N ILE A 792 -21.52 27.18 -14.31
CA ILE A 792 -22.44 26.19 -13.73
C ILE A 792 -22.04 24.78 -14.13
N LEU A 793 -21.60 24.52 -15.37
CA LEU A 793 -21.06 23.24 -15.82
C LEU A 793 -19.72 22.91 -15.17
N LEU A 794 -18.87 23.91 -14.92
CA LEU A 794 -17.62 23.77 -14.17
C LEU A 794 -17.90 23.53 -12.68
N LEU A 795 -18.90 24.17 -12.10
CA LEU A 795 -19.35 23.91 -10.74
C LEU A 795 -20.02 22.54 -10.63
N PHE A 796 -20.84 22.11 -11.60
CA PHE A 796 -21.35 20.75 -11.68
C PHE A 796 -20.23 19.74 -11.93
N PHE A 797 -19.18 20.06 -12.70
CA PHE A 797 -17.99 19.21 -12.88
C PHE A 797 -17.15 19.12 -11.61
N ILE A 798 -17.03 20.22 -10.86
CA ILE A 798 -16.37 20.28 -9.56
C ILE A 798 -17.19 19.53 -8.51
N PHE A 799 -18.51 19.71 -8.43
CA PHE A 799 -19.36 18.94 -7.53
C PHE A 799 -19.55 17.47 -7.98
N TYR A 800 -19.43 17.16 -9.27
CA TYR A 800 -19.36 15.80 -9.82
C TYR A 800 -18.02 15.12 -9.48
N ARG A 801 -16.92 15.88 -9.43
CA ARG A 801 -15.57 15.40 -9.07
C ARG A 801 -15.29 15.41 -7.56
N PHE A 802 -16.02 16.23 -6.79
CA PHE A 802 -15.72 16.51 -5.37
C PHE A 802 -16.92 16.33 -4.40
N THR A 803 -18.06 15.79 -4.85
CA THR A 803 -19.14 15.24 -3.99
C THR A 803 -19.70 13.94 -4.61
N PRO A 804 -20.08 12.89 -3.84
CA PRO A 804 -20.16 11.51 -4.32
C PRO A 804 -21.50 11.12 -4.97
N ILE A 805 -22.07 11.96 -5.85
CA ILE A 805 -23.39 11.70 -6.47
C ILE A 805 -23.32 11.53 -8.01
N GLY A 806 -22.21 11.90 -8.66
CA GLY A 806 -22.08 11.88 -10.13
C GLY A 806 -22.07 10.51 -10.83
N SER A 807 -21.67 9.43 -10.15
CA SER A 807 -21.59 8.10 -10.78
C SER A 807 -22.85 7.24 -10.58
N TRP A 808 -23.93 7.78 -9.99
CA TRP A 808 -25.11 6.97 -9.64
C TRP A 808 -26.26 7.00 -10.65
N PHE A 809 -26.21 7.76 -11.75
CA PHE A 809 -27.31 7.76 -12.72
C PHE A 809 -26.88 7.74 -14.20
N ASN A 810 -27.30 6.64 -14.86
CA ASN A 810 -27.37 6.33 -16.29
C ASN A 810 -26.13 5.77 -17.02
N LYS A 811 -25.84 4.49 -16.75
CA LYS A 811 -26.39 3.39 -17.57
C LYS A 811 -26.91 2.27 -16.68
N ASN A 812 -28.24 2.21 -16.51
CA ASN A 812 -28.90 0.95 -16.22
C ASN A 812 -28.97 0.14 -17.52
N GLY A 813 -28.35 -1.05 -17.50
CA GLY A 813 -28.38 -2.03 -18.57
C GLY A 813 -27.31 -3.09 -18.37
N LYS A 814 -27.65 -4.14 -17.60
CA LYS A 814 -26.88 -5.37 -17.30
C LYS A 814 -25.74 -5.23 -16.27
N LYS A 815 -26.14 -5.30 -14.99
CA LYS A 815 -25.30 -5.76 -13.87
C LYS A 815 -25.08 -7.26 -14.01
N GLU A 816 -23.84 -7.70 -14.22
CA GLU A 816 -23.26 -8.93 -13.65
C GLU A 816 -21.90 -9.26 -14.30
N ILE A 817 -21.02 -9.86 -13.48
CA ILE A 817 -19.80 -10.60 -13.84
C ILE A 817 -18.53 -9.73 -13.97
N ILE A 818 -17.38 -10.36 -13.68
CA ILE A 818 -15.99 -9.86 -13.65
C ILE A 818 -15.44 -9.53 -12.24
N MET A 819 -15.50 -10.52 -11.33
CA MET A 819 -14.38 -10.79 -10.42
C MET A 819 -13.79 -12.14 -10.83
N GLN A 820 -13.49 -12.21 -12.14
CA GLN A 820 -13.27 -13.33 -13.07
C GLN A 820 -12.06 -14.26 -12.89
N ASN A 821 -10.85 -13.69 -12.87
CA ASN A 821 -9.74 -14.45 -13.46
C ASN A 821 -8.46 -14.54 -12.62
N PHE A 822 -8.41 -14.02 -11.38
CA PHE A 822 -7.11 -13.88 -10.71
C PHE A 822 -6.76 -14.88 -9.59
N HIS A 823 -7.73 -15.65 -9.11
CA HIS A 823 -7.44 -16.72 -8.13
C HIS A 823 -7.23 -18.09 -8.77
N GLU A 824 -7.33 -18.19 -10.09
CA GLU A 824 -7.03 -19.44 -10.79
C GLU A 824 -5.53 -19.57 -11.12
N GLU A 825 -4.84 -18.47 -11.47
CA GLU A 825 -3.41 -18.52 -11.79
C GLU A 825 -2.50 -18.87 -10.59
N ASN A 826 -2.88 -18.49 -9.36
CA ASN A 826 -2.10 -18.87 -8.16
C ASN A 826 -2.38 -20.30 -7.66
N MET A 827 -3.31 -21.02 -8.29
CA MET A 827 -3.46 -22.48 -8.17
C MET A 827 -2.95 -23.22 -9.42
N ASN A 828 -2.59 -22.52 -10.50
CA ASN A 828 -2.03 -23.10 -11.72
C ASN A 828 -0.50 -23.31 -11.63
N GLN A 829 0.15 -22.85 -10.55
CA GLN A 829 1.57 -23.12 -10.34
C GLN A 829 1.91 -24.58 -9.96
N PHE A 830 0.98 -25.52 -10.18
CA PHE A 830 1.19 -26.97 -10.04
C PHE A 830 0.96 -27.77 -11.34
N LEU A 831 0.59 -27.14 -12.47
CA LEU A 831 0.32 -27.87 -13.73
C LEU A 831 1.17 -27.45 -14.95
N ASP A 832 2.07 -26.47 -14.83
CA ASP A 832 2.99 -26.05 -15.93
C ASP A 832 4.48 -26.32 -15.64
N TYR A 833 4.82 -27.15 -14.66
CA TYR A 833 6.24 -27.46 -14.35
C TYR A 833 6.77 -28.79 -14.90
N ASP A 834 5.97 -29.58 -15.62
CA ASP A 834 6.44 -30.78 -16.32
C ASP A 834 6.48 -30.60 -17.84
N SER A 835 7.30 -29.65 -18.31
CA SER A 835 8.06 -29.81 -19.56
C SER A 835 9.04 -28.65 -19.73
N ASN A 836 10.27 -28.80 -19.23
CA ASN A 836 11.52 -28.46 -19.95
C ASN A 836 12.71 -28.28 -19.00
N TYR A 837 13.32 -29.41 -18.64
CA TYR A 837 14.76 -29.63 -18.43
C TYR A 837 14.90 -31.16 -18.43
N ASP A 838 15.49 -31.86 -19.41
CA ASP A 838 16.80 -31.69 -20.03
C ASP A 838 16.90 -32.52 -21.34
N SER A 839 17.66 -32.04 -22.34
CA SER A 839 18.88 -32.74 -22.82
C SER A 839 19.50 -32.13 -24.09
N ASN A 840 20.77 -31.72 -23.95
CA ASN A 840 21.94 -31.89 -24.84
C ASN A 840 22.05 -31.20 -26.24
N TYR A 841 23.02 -30.25 -26.33
CA TYR A 841 24.21 -30.20 -27.23
C TYR A 841 24.08 -30.88 -28.63
N ASP A 842 23.99 -30.19 -29.78
CA ASP A 842 24.95 -29.42 -30.64
C ASP A 842 24.73 -29.87 -32.14
N PRO A 843 25.39 -29.33 -33.18
CA PRO A 843 24.85 -28.44 -34.22
C PRO A 843 24.70 -29.12 -35.62
N ASN A 844 24.18 -28.37 -36.61
CA ASN A 844 24.01 -28.72 -38.04
C ASN A 844 22.95 -29.80 -38.37
N TYR A 845 21.90 -29.43 -39.13
CA TYR A 845 21.65 -29.93 -40.49
C TYR A 845 20.34 -29.36 -41.06
N ASP A 846 20.32 -29.24 -42.38
CA ASP A 846 19.39 -28.55 -43.27
C ASP A 846 18.13 -29.38 -43.63
N SER A 847 17.20 -28.73 -44.34
CA SER A 847 16.23 -29.28 -45.30
C SER A 847 14.80 -29.64 -44.83
N ASN A 848 13.85 -28.79 -45.30
CA ASN A 848 12.79 -29.09 -46.27
C ASN A 848 11.64 -30.11 -46.01
N TYR A 849 10.49 -29.72 -46.59
CA TYR A 849 9.23 -30.45 -46.85
C TYR A 849 8.27 -30.71 -45.68
N GLU A 850 6.93 -30.67 -45.80
CA GLU A 850 5.90 -30.02 -46.63
C GLU A 850 4.57 -30.65 -46.16
N ASN A 851 3.46 -29.88 -46.19
CA ASN A 851 2.09 -30.35 -46.44
C ASN A 851 1.39 -31.25 -45.37
N LEU A 852 0.10 -31.12 -45.02
CA LEU A 852 -1.10 -30.73 -45.79
C LEU A 852 -2.30 -30.37 -44.86
N ASN A 853 -3.00 -29.26 -45.19
CA ASN A 853 -4.46 -29.05 -45.26
C ASN A 853 -5.40 -29.33 -44.03
N SER A 854 -6.51 -28.60 -43.78
CA SER A 854 -7.36 -27.82 -44.69
C SER A 854 -8.38 -26.89 -43.98
N ARG A 855 -8.63 -25.73 -44.61
CA ARG A 855 -9.92 -25.00 -44.82
C ARG A 855 -10.71 -24.39 -43.64
N ARG A 856 -10.84 -23.06 -43.65
CA ARG A 856 -11.98 -22.33 -44.28
C ARG A 856 -11.70 -20.82 -44.44
N LYS A 857 -12.18 -20.31 -45.58
CA LYS A 857 -11.88 -19.05 -46.28
C LYS A 857 -12.34 -17.75 -45.57
N ARG A 858 -11.52 -16.69 -45.69
CA ARG A 858 -11.97 -15.28 -45.75
C ARG A 858 -12.24 -14.89 -47.21
N ILE A 859 -13.17 -13.97 -47.44
CA ILE A 859 -13.28 -13.19 -48.67
C ILE A 859 -12.93 -11.74 -48.30
N HIS A 860 -11.93 -11.16 -48.96
CA HIS A 860 -11.68 -9.73 -49.07
C HIS A 860 -11.99 -9.32 -50.51
N LEU A 861 -12.61 -8.16 -50.69
CA LEU A 861 -12.56 -7.41 -51.94
C LEU A 861 -12.16 -5.97 -51.57
N ASN A 862 -10.96 -5.58 -51.98
CA ASN A 862 -10.54 -4.19 -52.19
C ASN A 862 -10.71 -3.87 -53.67
N TYR A 863 -11.05 -2.63 -54.01
CA TYR A 863 -10.44 -1.92 -55.15
C TYR A 863 -10.46 -0.40 -54.89
N HIS A 864 -9.26 0.20 -54.96
CA HIS A 864 -8.90 1.62 -55.18
C HIS A 864 -9.44 2.14 -56.53
N PRO A 865 -9.19 3.40 -56.99
CA PRO A 865 -8.46 4.59 -56.45
C PRO A 865 -9.39 5.83 -56.39
N GLU A 866 -9.06 7.02 -55.88
CA GLU A 866 -7.91 7.95 -56.07
C GLU A 866 -7.46 8.61 -54.77
#